data_AF-A0A6A3NZR8-F1
#
_entry.id   AF-A0A6A3NZR8-F1
#
_cell.length_a   1.000
_cell.length_b   1.000
_cell.length_c   1.000
_cell.angle_alpha   90.00
_cell.angle_beta   90.00
_cell.angle_gamma   90.00
#
_symmetry.space_group_name_H-M   'P 1'
#
loop_
_entity.id
_entity.type
_entity.pdbx_description
1 polymer ?
#
loop_
_entity_poly.entity_id
_entity_poly.type
_entity_poly.pdbx_seq_one_letter_code
_entity_poly.pdbx_strand_id
1 'polypeptide(L)'
;MALGGFVLDEQGEEDLLREALQTVRDQGFRMQRAADAGDQPAVLKHAVEVLRELRTSLLTPKKYYQLYMQVLDELRHLESYVEEQQQAGASMRELYERVQSSGNVLPRLYLLVTVGSVYIKSKEAQARDVLTDLVEMTKGVQYPLRGLFLRHYLSLSVRDKLPDTGSIYEQAGGGSVSDAIDFLLQNLRETNQLWIRLQHQKTGGSRPLAVREKERMELRLLVGTSLVRLSQMDGVTRSVYTEQVLPRLLDDVVLACKDSMAQQYLMDCIIQVFPDEFHLQNLERLLHAVEKLHPNVDVALILTALLERLTKFREAQGSVTNAGQQVEVDERDKLGRGEHEGLEVFQQVMNTTTKLLLRSSRYVAGSGEAPSQGESGDVHLASVLQFFVTFATFTLAWMGSSKNKTPDATAALQQLVSGCLTFLRERTAWRVDKDKQTRQLVVSQLESLALTLLRALSIEDLMHVPVLRELLALMPWQGAWKDVALAWVRVLLARHERVHNEKQMDFLLQVLAPLVRDDPNELPSPPPATTVEAGKNKSAEIFEAEQQTLAKVVQLVSNDDLDVKFRVFSVARRAFLQSGVFRIRFTLVPLIYQSLTLARDLAAHSQEKTQTECQETKTDTETTGSSRSSKTFVTTPREVLQFVHEMVTALASKQDALSVSCVHLFLQCALVADGCAFEAVAYEFITQAFIVYEDQITLAREQWRALELMVASLRATRNLSTPNYEVLATKTTQYAARLLKKNEQALMVLNCAHLFWHPSQQDGKRVRECLQRSLRIADAIKDTTSNQVPLFLEILEAYLYFFELQTPEVTRNYLVGLLALVKDHLDNMEHGQMRREGEFRYRAIVRYMDALDISDDAVSTSSSSSSRLGVPLSFEPCEHQWPYQ
;
A
#
# COMPACT_ATOMS: atom_id res chain seq x y z
N MET A 1 -63.48 14.75 -28.65
CA MET A 1 -62.43 13.72 -28.83
C MET A 1 -61.11 14.25 -28.26
N ALA A 2 -61.05 14.40 -26.94
CA ALA A 2 -59.87 14.82 -26.21
C ALA A 2 -59.46 13.68 -25.27
N LEU A 3 -58.15 13.53 -25.03
CA LEU A 3 -57.51 12.63 -24.05
C LEU A 3 -57.14 11.22 -24.52
N GLY A 4 -56.47 11.11 -25.66
CA GLY A 4 -55.49 10.05 -25.93
C GLY A 4 -54.15 10.72 -26.23
N GLY A 5 -53.21 10.72 -25.28
CA GLY A 5 -51.88 11.30 -25.51
C GLY A 5 -51.14 10.48 -26.56
N PHE A 6 -50.92 11.06 -27.74
CA PHE A 6 -50.13 10.48 -28.81
C PHE A 6 -48.66 10.43 -28.35
N VAL A 7 -48.18 9.27 -27.90
CA VAL A 7 -46.76 9.01 -27.65
C VAL A 7 -46.21 8.41 -28.94
N LEU A 8 -45.25 9.08 -29.56
CA LEU A 8 -44.59 8.55 -30.74
C LEU A 8 -43.65 7.42 -30.34
N ASP A 9 -43.63 6.36 -31.14
CA ASP A 9 -42.59 5.34 -31.05
C ASP A 9 -41.22 5.96 -31.38
N GLU A 10 -40.12 5.33 -30.96
CA GLU A 10 -38.76 5.86 -31.16
C GLU A 10 -38.47 6.25 -32.62
N GLN A 11 -38.99 5.45 -33.57
CA GLN A 11 -38.90 5.68 -35.01
C GLN A 11 -39.72 6.90 -35.45
N GLY A 12 -40.94 7.06 -34.92
CA GLY A 12 -41.77 8.24 -35.22
C GLY A 12 -41.16 9.54 -34.70
N GLU A 13 -40.49 9.50 -33.55
CA GLU A 13 -39.71 10.65 -33.06
C GLU A 13 -38.49 10.96 -33.94
N GLU A 14 -37.83 9.94 -34.50
CA GLU A 14 -36.69 10.14 -35.42
C GLU A 14 -37.11 10.74 -36.76
N ASP A 15 -38.25 10.29 -37.31
CA ASP A 15 -38.78 10.83 -38.55
C ASP A 15 -39.19 12.30 -38.39
N LEU A 16 -39.84 12.64 -37.28
CA LEU A 16 -40.14 14.04 -36.94
C LEU A 16 -38.89 14.89 -36.76
N LEU A 17 -37.84 14.35 -36.12
CA LEU A 17 -36.57 15.06 -36.00
C LEU A 17 -35.95 15.30 -37.38
N ARG A 18 -36.00 14.31 -38.28
CA ARG A 18 -35.44 14.42 -39.63
C ARG A 18 -36.17 15.49 -40.44
N GLU A 19 -37.50 15.52 -40.38
CA GLU A 19 -38.34 16.52 -41.04
C GLU A 19 -38.08 17.93 -40.49
N ALA A 20 -38.00 18.07 -39.16
CA ALA A 20 -37.69 19.34 -38.52
C ALA A 20 -36.28 19.85 -38.92
N LEU A 21 -35.26 18.98 -38.91
CA LEU A 21 -33.91 19.34 -39.31
C LEU A 21 -33.82 19.73 -40.79
N GLN A 22 -34.56 19.05 -41.68
CA GLN A 22 -34.62 19.40 -43.09
C GLN A 22 -35.27 20.78 -43.28
N THR A 23 -36.38 21.04 -42.58
CA THR A 23 -37.07 22.33 -42.62
C THR A 23 -36.17 23.46 -42.12
N VAL A 24 -35.43 23.24 -41.03
CA VAL A 24 -34.46 24.22 -40.51
C VAL A 24 -33.39 24.53 -41.55
N ARG A 25 -32.83 23.54 -42.24
CA ARG A 25 -31.81 23.74 -43.28
C ARG A 25 -32.36 24.49 -44.49
N ASP A 26 -33.54 24.10 -44.96
CA ASP A 26 -34.17 24.73 -46.13
C ASP A 26 -34.51 26.20 -45.86
N GLN A 27 -35.01 26.50 -44.67
CA GLN A 27 -35.34 27.88 -44.27
C GLN A 27 -34.09 28.69 -43.89
N GLY A 28 -33.07 28.06 -43.29
CA GLY A 28 -31.76 28.66 -43.04
C GLY A 28 -31.08 29.10 -44.33
N PHE A 29 -31.09 28.25 -45.37
CA PHE A 29 -30.57 28.60 -46.69
C PHE A 29 -31.32 29.78 -47.32
N ARG A 30 -32.66 29.83 -47.20
CA ARG A 30 -33.47 30.96 -47.69
C ARG A 30 -33.20 32.24 -46.90
N MET A 31 -32.99 32.12 -45.59
CA MET A 31 -32.62 33.25 -44.73
C MET A 31 -31.28 33.85 -45.14
N GLN A 32 -30.25 33.02 -45.38
CA GLN A 32 -28.94 33.49 -45.84
C GLN A 32 -29.03 34.15 -47.21
N ARG A 33 -29.75 33.55 -48.15
CA ARG A 33 -29.98 34.16 -49.47
C ARG A 33 -30.73 35.50 -49.40
N ALA A 34 -31.68 35.63 -48.48
CA ALA A 34 -32.38 36.90 -48.24
C ALA A 34 -31.47 37.94 -47.57
N ALA A 35 -30.53 37.49 -46.73
CA ALA A 35 -29.52 38.35 -46.10
C ALA A 35 -28.56 38.93 -47.16
N ASP A 36 -28.08 38.09 -48.08
CA ASP A 36 -27.26 38.52 -49.23
C ASP A 36 -27.98 39.53 -50.14
N ALA A 37 -29.31 39.40 -50.25
CA ALA A 37 -30.15 40.32 -51.02
C ALA A 37 -30.48 41.63 -50.28
N GLY A 38 -30.14 41.75 -48.99
CA GLY A 38 -30.44 42.91 -48.15
C GLY A 38 -31.92 43.06 -47.77
N ASP A 39 -32.75 42.03 -47.96
CA ASP A 39 -34.19 42.07 -47.66
C ASP A 39 -34.46 41.73 -46.18
N GLN A 40 -34.32 42.74 -45.31
CA GLN A 40 -34.56 42.62 -43.86
C GLN A 40 -35.87 41.90 -43.46
N PRO A 41 -37.07 42.26 -43.98
CA PRO A 41 -38.31 41.58 -43.58
C PRO A 41 -38.36 40.12 -44.04
N ALA A 42 -37.78 39.77 -45.19
CA ALA A 42 -37.69 38.38 -45.62
C ALA A 42 -36.75 37.56 -44.72
N VAL A 43 -35.60 38.12 -44.32
CA VAL A 43 -34.66 37.49 -43.37
C VAL A 43 -35.37 37.15 -42.06
N LEU A 44 -36.05 38.13 -41.46
CA LEU A 44 -36.76 37.92 -40.19
C LEU A 44 -37.90 36.91 -40.33
N LYS A 45 -38.61 36.90 -41.46
CA LYS A 45 -39.67 35.91 -41.72
C LYS A 45 -39.12 34.48 -41.76
N HIS A 46 -38.04 34.25 -42.50
CA HIS A 46 -37.41 32.93 -42.57
C HIS A 46 -36.79 32.52 -41.23
N ALA A 47 -36.20 33.45 -40.48
CA ALA A 47 -35.72 33.20 -39.13
C ALA A 47 -36.86 32.78 -38.16
N VAL A 48 -38.03 33.41 -38.25
CA VAL A 48 -39.21 32.99 -37.46
C VAL A 48 -39.68 31.59 -37.85
N GLU A 49 -39.61 31.21 -39.13
CA GLU A 49 -39.93 29.86 -39.60
C GLU A 49 -38.94 28.82 -39.07
N VAL A 50 -37.62 29.09 -39.09
CA VAL A 50 -36.60 28.23 -38.45
C VAL A 50 -36.89 28.04 -36.97
N LEU A 51 -37.17 29.13 -36.24
CA LEU A 51 -37.45 29.11 -34.80
C LEU A 51 -38.80 28.48 -34.46
N ARG A 52 -39.71 28.33 -35.43
CA ARG A 52 -41.01 27.69 -35.23
C ARG A 52 -40.86 26.21 -34.89
N GLU A 53 -39.84 25.54 -35.43
CA GLU A 53 -39.58 24.11 -35.18
C GLU A 53 -39.24 23.82 -33.71
N LEU A 54 -38.61 24.77 -33.01
CA LEU A 54 -38.33 24.67 -31.57
C LEU A 54 -39.60 24.64 -30.70
N ARG A 55 -40.79 24.89 -31.26
CA ARG A 55 -42.07 24.79 -30.56
C ARG A 55 -42.61 23.37 -30.47
N THR A 56 -41.92 22.37 -30.99
CA THR A 56 -42.32 20.97 -30.76
C THR A 56 -42.28 20.62 -29.27
N SER A 57 -43.17 19.73 -28.83
CA SER A 57 -43.17 19.10 -27.49
C SER A 57 -43.04 17.58 -27.55
N LEU A 58 -42.88 17.03 -28.76
CA LEU A 58 -42.95 15.61 -29.01
C LEU A 58 -41.56 14.95 -28.97
N LEU A 59 -40.49 15.73 -29.01
CA LEU A 59 -39.12 15.24 -28.98
C LEU A 59 -38.64 15.01 -27.55
N THR A 60 -37.89 13.92 -27.36
CA THR A 60 -37.09 13.70 -26.17
C THR A 60 -36.00 14.77 -25.99
N PRO A 61 -35.52 15.02 -24.76
CA PRO A 61 -34.50 16.04 -24.50
C PRO A 61 -33.24 15.94 -25.38
N LYS A 62 -32.76 14.72 -25.67
CA LYS A 62 -31.61 14.50 -26.56
C LYS A 62 -31.88 14.93 -28.00
N LYS A 63 -33.01 14.50 -28.57
CA LYS A 63 -33.40 14.86 -29.93
C LYS A 63 -33.68 16.35 -30.05
N TYR A 64 -34.30 16.94 -29.01
CA TYR A 64 -34.47 18.39 -28.93
C TYR A 64 -33.14 19.14 -28.86
N TYR A 65 -32.15 18.64 -28.11
CA TYR A 65 -30.80 19.20 -28.08
C TYR A 65 -30.14 19.19 -29.47
N GLN A 66 -30.30 18.12 -30.25
CA GLN A 66 -29.78 18.03 -31.63
C GLN A 66 -30.44 19.08 -32.54
N LEU A 67 -31.77 19.22 -32.48
CA LEU A 67 -32.50 20.26 -33.21
C LEU A 67 -32.03 21.66 -32.79
N TYR A 68 -31.86 21.88 -31.48
CA TYR A 68 -31.40 23.13 -30.92
C TYR A 68 -29.99 23.51 -31.40
N MET A 69 -29.04 22.57 -31.47
CA MET A 69 -27.70 22.83 -32.01
C MET A 69 -27.75 23.31 -33.47
N GLN A 70 -28.55 22.66 -34.32
CA GLN A 70 -28.70 23.11 -35.72
C GLN A 70 -29.30 24.52 -35.81
N VAL A 71 -30.30 24.82 -34.99
CA VAL A 71 -30.91 26.16 -34.97
C VAL A 71 -29.92 27.21 -34.46
N LEU A 72 -29.05 26.88 -33.49
CA LEU A 72 -28.00 27.80 -33.04
C LEU A 72 -27.03 28.18 -34.15
N ASP A 73 -26.65 27.25 -35.01
CA ASP A 73 -25.75 27.54 -36.13
C ASP A 73 -26.40 28.53 -37.11
N GLU A 74 -27.69 28.35 -37.42
CA GLU A 74 -28.44 29.32 -38.23
C GLU A 74 -28.56 30.69 -37.55
N LEU A 75 -28.80 30.72 -36.22
CA LEU A 75 -28.86 31.98 -35.47
C LEU A 75 -27.54 32.73 -35.43
N ARG A 76 -26.38 32.07 -35.55
CA ARG A 76 -25.08 32.75 -35.65
C ARG A 76 -24.94 33.51 -36.97
N HIS A 77 -25.45 32.94 -38.06
CA HIS A 77 -25.53 33.65 -39.33
C HIS A 77 -26.44 34.88 -39.23
N LEU A 78 -27.56 34.76 -38.51
CA LEU A 78 -28.43 35.89 -38.23
C LEU A 78 -27.75 36.96 -37.34
N GLU A 79 -27.01 36.56 -36.29
CA GLU A 79 -26.25 37.51 -35.45
C GLU A 79 -25.24 38.28 -36.32
N SER A 80 -24.49 37.59 -37.18
CA SER A 80 -23.51 38.20 -38.09
C SER A 80 -24.17 39.20 -39.03
N TYR A 81 -25.32 38.85 -39.61
CA TYR A 81 -26.10 39.78 -40.45
C TYR A 81 -26.56 41.02 -39.68
N VAL A 82 -27.04 40.86 -38.45
CA VAL A 82 -27.45 42.02 -37.63
C VAL A 82 -26.23 42.90 -37.28
N GLU A 83 -25.05 42.32 -37.05
CA GLU A 83 -23.81 43.08 -36.87
C GLU A 83 -23.41 43.86 -38.14
N GLU A 84 -23.54 43.29 -39.33
CA GLU A 84 -23.28 44.01 -40.59
C GLU A 84 -24.26 45.17 -40.80
N GLN A 85 -25.54 44.97 -40.48
CA GLN A 85 -26.56 46.03 -40.53
C GLN A 85 -26.28 47.15 -39.52
N GLN A 86 -25.69 46.82 -38.37
CA GLN A 86 -25.21 47.79 -37.39
C GLN A 86 -24.11 48.69 -37.96
N GLN A 87 -23.12 48.07 -38.59
CA GLN A 87 -21.98 48.77 -39.20
C GLN A 87 -22.43 49.64 -40.39
N ALA A 88 -23.49 49.22 -41.09
CA ALA A 88 -24.15 50.01 -42.12
C ALA A 88 -24.97 51.22 -41.57
N GLY A 89 -25.08 51.38 -40.25
CA GLY A 89 -25.72 52.53 -39.60
C GLY A 89 -27.21 52.38 -39.34
N ALA A 90 -27.77 51.17 -39.36
CA ALA A 90 -29.16 50.94 -38.99
C ALA A 90 -29.38 51.15 -37.48
N SER A 91 -30.48 51.81 -37.11
CA SER A 91 -30.88 52.00 -35.70
C SER A 91 -31.23 50.66 -35.04
N MET A 92 -30.49 50.27 -34.01
CA MET A 92 -30.74 49.00 -33.33
C MET A 92 -31.99 49.01 -32.48
N ARG A 93 -32.41 50.18 -32.00
CA ARG A 93 -33.67 50.35 -31.28
C ARG A 93 -34.87 49.96 -32.14
N GLU A 94 -34.90 50.40 -33.40
CA GLU A 94 -36.00 50.07 -34.31
C GLU A 94 -36.04 48.58 -34.64
N LEU A 95 -34.88 47.96 -34.79
CA LEU A 95 -34.76 46.51 -34.99
C LEU A 95 -35.23 45.73 -33.74
N TYR A 96 -34.86 46.20 -32.54
CA TYR A 96 -35.29 45.60 -31.27
C TYR A 96 -36.81 45.66 -31.10
N GLU A 97 -37.45 46.79 -31.42
CA GLU A 97 -38.91 46.94 -31.39
C GLU A 97 -39.59 46.12 -32.51
N ARG A 98 -39.02 46.09 -33.72
CA ARG A 98 -39.59 45.35 -34.86
C ARG A 98 -39.61 43.85 -34.62
N VAL A 99 -38.56 43.29 -34.02
CA VAL A 99 -38.52 41.86 -33.70
C VAL A 99 -39.64 41.45 -32.73
N GLN A 100 -40.06 42.35 -31.85
CA GLN A 100 -41.14 42.10 -30.89
C GLN A 100 -42.53 41.92 -31.54
N SER A 101 -42.72 42.39 -32.79
CA SER A 101 -43.99 42.22 -33.51
C SER A 101 -44.27 40.78 -33.93
N SER A 102 -43.31 39.86 -33.75
CA SER A 102 -43.49 38.43 -34.00
C SER A 102 -44.57 37.84 -33.08
N GLY A 103 -45.65 37.31 -33.66
CA GLY A 103 -46.82 36.85 -32.89
C GLY A 103 -46.57 35.65 -31.96
N ASN A 104 -45.58 34.80 -32.25
CA ASN A 104 -45.24 33.65 -31.42
C ASN A 104 -44.15 34.00 -30.39
N VAL A 105 -44.40 33.73 -29.11
CA VAL A 105 -43.49 34.10 -28.00
C VAL A 105 -42.08 33.47 -28.10
N LEU A 106 -41.96 32.20 -28.51
CA LEU A 106 -40.67 31.51 -28.52
C LEU A 106 -39.73 32.08 -29.61
N PRO A 107 -40.14 32.13 -30.91
CA PRO A 107 -39.34 32.80 -31.93
C PRO A 107 -39.02 34.26 -31.58
N ARG A 108 -40.00 34.99 -31.05
CA ARG A 108 -39.82 36.38 -30.64
C ARG A 108 -38.67 36.53 -29.65
N LEU A 109 -38.59 35.69 -28.62
CA LEU A 109 -37.56 35.80 -27.59
C LEU A 109 -36.17 35.39 -28.10
N TYR A 110 -36.06 34.38 -28.97
CA TYR A 110 -34.77 34.04 -29.59
C TYR A 110 -34.23 35.19 -30.44
N LEU A 111 -35.09 35.78 -31.27
CA LEU A 111 -34.73 36.95 -32.06
C LEU A 111 -34.40 38.15 -31.17
N LEU A 112 -35.18 38.37 -30.11
CA LEU A 112 -34.94 39.45 -29.15
C LEU A 112 -33.58 39.29 -28.46
N VAL A 113 -33.19 38.06 -28.12
CA VAL A 113 -31.85 37.77 -27.58
C VAL A 113 -30.77 38.02 -28.62
N THR A 114 -30.92 37.59 -29.89
CA THR A 114 -29.92 37.88 -30.95
C THR A 114 -29.70 39.38 -31.11
N VAL A 115 -30.78 40.15 -31.32
CA VAL A 115 -30.71 41.59 -31.55
C VAL A 115 -30.28 42.31 -30.27
N GLY A 116 -30.81 41.93 -29.11
CA GLY A 116 -30.40 42.50 -27.82
C GLY A 116 -28.91 42.30 -27.55
N SER A 117 -28.34 41.18 -27.98
CA SER A 117 -26.91 40.93 -27.82
C SER A 117 -26.05 41.84 -28.73
N VAL A 118 -26.51 42.14 -29.96
CA VAL A 118 -25.85 43.12 -30.84
C VAL A 118 -26.10 44.55 -30.34
N TYR A 119 -27.25 44.82 -29.72
CA TYR A 119 -27.59 46.12 -29.15
C TYR A 119 -26.68 46.50 -27.97
N ILE A 120 -26.27 45.51 -27.17
CA ILE A 120 -25.25 45.71 -26.13
C ILE A 120 -23.88 45.98 -26.77
N LYS A 121 -23.50 45.22 -27.81
CA LYS A 121 -22.24 45.41 -28.55
C LYS A 121 -22.14 46.79 -29.21
N SER A 122 -23.25 47.31 -29.74
CA SER A 122 -23.28 48.62 -30.43
C SER A 122 -23.17 49.81 -29.48
N LYS A 123 -23.35 49.61 -28.16
CA LYS A 123 -23.32 50.63 -27.11
C LYS A 123 -24.40 51.72 -27.22
N GLU A 124 -25.44 51.48 -28.02
CA GLU A 124 -26.58 52.41 -28.13
C GLU A 124 -27.46 52.41 -26.87
N ALA A 125 -27.45 51.30 -26.12
CA ALA A 125 -28.12 51.17 -24.82
C ALA A 125 -27.18 50.65 -23.73
N GLN A 126 -27.54 50.94 -22.47
CA GLN A 126 -26.82 50.42 -21.31
C GLN A 126 -27.02 48.91 -21.22
N ALA A 127 -25.93 48.17 -20.98
CA ALA A 127 -25.96 46.72 -20.88
C ALA A 127 -26.92 46.24 -19.78
N ARG A 128 -26.95 46.94 -18.62
CA ARG A 128 -27.85 46.66 -17.50
C ARG A 128 -29.32 46.65 -17.90
N ASP A 129 -29.78 47.66 -18.63
CA ASP A 129 -31.20 47.81 -18.99
C ASP A 129 -31.63 46.71 -19.98
N VAL A 130 -30.77 46.40 -20.96
CA VAL A 130 -31.05 45.33 -21.93
C VAL A 130 -31.00 43.95 -21.25
N LEU A 131 -30.03 43.70 -20.39
CA LEU A 131 -29.90 42.41 -19.68
C LEU A 131 -31.06 42.17 -18.72
N THR A 132 -31.48 43.20 -17.98
CA THR A 132 -32.65 43.12 -17.07
C THR A 132 -33.94 42.90 -17.86
N ASP A 133 -34.15 43.62 -18.97
CA ASP A 133 -35.29 43.40 -19.87
C ASP A 133 -35.30 41.97 -20.44
N LEU A 134 -34.18 41.48 -20.97
CA LEU A 134 -34.10 40.12 -21.54
C LEU A 134 -34.38 39.02 -20.50
N VAL A 135 -33.88 39.14 -19.27
CA VAL A 135 -34.16 38.15 -18.21
C VAL A 135 -35.61 38.20 -17.74
N GLU A 136 -36.22 39.38 -17.66
CA GLU A 136 -37.64 39.53 -17.33
C GLU A 136 -38.54 39.00 -18.45
N MET A 137 -38.25 39.34 -19.71
CA MET A 137 -39.04 38.92 -20.88
C MET A 137 -38.95 37.40 -21.12
N THR A 138 -37.80 36.78 -20.83
CA THR A 138 -37.65 35.32 -20.90
C THR A 138 -38.48 34.57 -19.84
N LYS A 139 -38.97 35.22 -18.78
CA LYS A 139 -39.97 34.62 -17.88
C LYS A 139 -41.29 34.31 -18.59
N GLY A 140 -41.55 34.85 -19.77
CA GLY A 140 -42.74 34.49 -20.55
C GLY A 140 -42.81 33.00 -20.95
N VAL A 141 -41.68 32.28 -20.98
CA VAL A 141 -41.62 30.86 -21.38
C VAL A 141 -41.51 29.96 -20.17
N GLN A 142 -42.66 29.46 -19.70
CA GLN A 142 -42.76 28.62 -18.50
C GLN A 142 -42.70 27.11 -18.79
N TYR A 143 -42.64 26.72 -20.07
CA TYR A 143 -42.51 25.32 -20.47
C TYR A 143 -41.07 24.83 -20.23
N PRO A 144 -40.85 23.78 -19.42
CA PRO A 144 -39.52 23.38 -18.93
C PRO A 144 -38.45 23.24 -20.01
N LEU A 145 -38.63 22.35 -20.99
CA LEU A 145 -37.59 22.06 -21.99
C LEU A 145 -37.25 23.30 -22.82
N ARG A 146 -38.24 23.97 -23.41
CA ARG A 146 -38.05 25.18 -24.24
C ARG A 146 -37.45 26.34 -23.45
N GLY A 147 -37.89 26.52 -22.20
CA GLY A 147 -37.40 27.58 -21.33
C GLY A 147 -35.94 27.35 -20.93
N LEU A 148 -35.56 26.10 -20.62
CA LEU A 148 -34.17 25.74 -20.32
C LEU A 148 -33.24 26.06 -21.51
N PHE A 149 -33.62 25.67 -22.72
CA PHE A 149 -32.83 25.94 -23.92
C PHE A 149 -32.76 27.43 -24.29
N LEU A 150 -33.87 28.16 -24.13
CA LEU A 150 -33.89 29.61 -24.36
C LEU A 150 -32.98 30.35 -23.36
N ARG A 151 -33.01 29.96 -22.07
CA ARG A 151 -32.16 30.56 -21.04
C ARG A 151 -30.69 30.17 -21.19
N HIS A 152 -30.43 28.94 -21.63
CA HIS A 152 -29.08 28.54 -22.03
C HIS A 152 -28.59 29.38 -23.22
N TYR A 153 -29.46 29.61 -24.22
CA TYR A 153 -29.12 30.49 -25.35
C TYR A 153 -28.84 31.93 -24.92
N LEU A 154 -29.64 32.47 -24.01
CA LEU A 154 -29.40 33.79 -23.41
C LEU A 154 -28.02 33.85 -22.76
N SER A 155 -27.70 32.88 -21.89
CA SER A 155 -26.39 32.79 -21.21
C SER A 155 -25.21 32.63 -22.19
N LEU A 156 -25.42 31.94 -23.31
CA LEU A 156 -24.43 31.81 -24.37
C LEU A 156 -24.23 33.13 -25.14
N SER A 157 -25.33 33.80 -25.49
CA SER A 157 -25.34 35.01 -26.32
C SER A 157 -24.78 36.23 -25.61
N VAL A 158 -24.86 36.28 -24.27
CA VAL A 158 -24.37 37.40 -23.45
C VAL A 158 -22.96 37.17 -22.89
N ARG A 159 -22.33 36.02 -23.15
CA ARG A 159 -21.05 35.61 -22.54
C ARG A 159 -19.96 36.69 -22.59
N ASP A 160 -19.78 37.30 -23.75
CA ASP A 160 -18.76 38.31 -24.07
C ASP A 160 -19.23 39.76 -23.81
N LYS A 161 -20.45 39.93 -23.29
CA LYS A 161 -21.19 41.19 -23.22
C LYS A 161 -21.61 41.56 -21.79
N LEU A 162 -21.16 40.79 -20.79
CA LEU A 162 -21.45 41.07 -19.37
C LEU A 162 -20.59 42.25 -18.86
N PRO A 163 -21.16 43.14 -18.02
CA PRO A 163 -20.38 44.12 -17.28
C PRO A 163 -19.42 43.42 -16.31
N ASP A 164 -18.13 43.45 -16.62
CA ASP A 164 -17.06 42.93 -15.78
C ASP A 164 -15.99 43.99 -15.50
N THR A 165 -15.17 43.79 -14.47
CA THR A 165 -14.14 44.74 -14.04
C THR A 165 -13.11 44.98 -15.14
N GLY A 166 -13.02 46.21 -15.64
CA GLY A 166 -12.14 46.57 -16.76
C GLY A 166 -12.72 46.26 -18.14
N SER A 167 -13.96 45.78 -18.22
CA SER A 167 -14.65 45.60 -19.49
C SER A 167 -15.08 46.94 -20.11
N ILE A 168 -15.16 46.97 -21.44
CA ILE A 168 -15.61 48.14 -22.21
C ILE A 168 -17.06 48.54 -21.82
N TYR A 169 -17.85 47.58 -21.36
CA TYR A 169 -19.25 47.76 -20.99
C TYR A 169 -19.43 48.39 -19.59
N GLU A 170 -18.43 48.26 -18.71
CA GLU A 170 -18.35 48.98 -17.43
C GLU A 170 -17.93 50.44 -17.65
N GLN A 171 -16.91 50.68 -18.49
CA GLN A 171 -16.37 52.02 -18.77
C GLN A 171 -17.38 52.97 -19.43
N ALA A 172 -18.36 52.44 -20.16
CA ALA A 172 -19.42 53.21 -20.79
C ALA A 172 -20.55 53.63 -19.82
N GLY A 173 -20.42 53.36 -18.51
CA GLY A 173 -21.48 53.62 -17.53
C GLY A 173 -22.68 52.69 -17.69
N GLY A 174 -22.50 51.54 -18.35
CA GLY A 174 -23.58 50.64 -18.77
C GLY A 174 -24.00 49.58 -17.75
N GLY A 175 -23.34 49.49 -16.59
CA GLY A 175 -23.65 48.54 -15.50
C GLY A 175 -22.44 48.22 -14.63
N SER A 176 -22.70 47.62 -13.46
CA SER A 176 -21.67 47.14 -12.51
C SER A 176 -21.55 45.61 -12.52
N VAL A 177 -20.46 45.09 -11.96
CA VAL A 177 -20.28 43.64 -11.72
C VAL A 177 -21.45 43.06 -10.91
N SER A 178 -22.01 43.83 -9.96
CA SER A 178 -23.18 43.41 -9.18
C SER A 178 -24.39 43.16 -10.07
N ASP A 179 -24.64 44.01 -11.07
CA ASP A 179 -25.78 43.84 -11.99
C ASP A 179 -25.63 42.57 -12.84
N ALA A 180 -24.39 42.24 -13.24
CA ALA A 180 -24.08 41.00 -13.95
C ALA A 180 -24.30 39.76 -13.06
N ILE A 181 -23.91 39.83 -11.78
CA ILE A 181 -24.16 38.78 -10.78
C ILE A 181 -25.68 38.61 -10.57
N ASP A 182 -26.42 39.71 -10.41
CA ASP A 182 -27.88 39.73 -10.27
C ASP A 182 -28.56 39.03 -11.46
N PHE A 183 -28.17 39.40 -12.67
CA PHE A 183 -28.65 38.79 -13.91
C PHE A 183 -28.40 37.28 -13.94
N LEU A 184 -27.16 36.84 -13.66
CA LEU A 184 -26.79 35.43 -13.72
C LEU A 184 -27.48 34.59 -12.63
N LEU A 185 -27.57 35.10 -11.41
CA LEU A 185 -28.27 34.43 -10.30
C LEU A 185 -29.78 34.35 -10.55
N GLN A 186 -30.39 35.41 -11.09
CA GLN A 186 -31.79 35.40 -11.47
C GLN A 186 -32.05 34.39 -12.59
N ASN A 187 -31.21 34.36 -13.63
CA ASN A 187 -31.34 33.39 -14.71
C ASN A 187 -31.15 31.95 -14.20
N LEU A 188 -30.20 31.72 -13.27
CA LEU A 188 -30.00 30.43 -12.62
C LEU A 188 -31.23 29.99 -11.82
N ARG A 189 -31.81 30.89 -11.01
CA ARG A 189 -33.01 30.60 -10.21
C ARG A 189 -34.17 30.13 -11.09
N GLU A 190 -34.43 30.85 -12.17
CA GLU A 190 -35.49 30.51 -13.12
C GLU A 190 -35.20 29.20 -13.87
N THR A 191 -33.96 29.01 -14.32
CA THR A 191 -33.52 27.77 -14.99
C THR A 191 -33.66 26.56 -14.07
N ASN A 192 -33.29 26.70 -12.80
CA ASN A 192 -33.43 25.67 -11.79
C ASN A 192 -34.91 25.35 -11.50
N GLN A 193 -35.78 26.37 -11.39
CA GLN A 193 -37.22 26.15 -11.25
C GLN A 193 -37.85 25.42 -12.44
N LEU A 194 -37.41 25.72 -13.67
CA LEU A 194 -37.85 24.99 -14.87
C LEU A 194 -37.38 23.54 -14.83
N TRP A 195 -36.14 23.30 -14.40
CA TRP A 195 -35.58 21.97 -14.27
C TRP A 195 -36.28 21.12 -13.20
N ILE A 196 -36.66 21.72 -12.06
CA ILE A 196 -37.49 21.06 -11.03
C ILE A 196 -38.90 20.79 -11.57
N ARG A 197 -39.48 21.74 -12.32
CA ARG A 197 -40.79 21.53 -12.95
C ARG A 197 -40.83 20.37 -13.94
N LEU A 198 -39.70 20.05 -14.58
CA LEU A 198 -39.58 18.86 -15.43
C LEU A 198 -39.88 17.56 -14.65
N GLN A 199 -39.62 17.52 -13.34
CA GLN A 199 -40.00 16.39 -12.48
C GLN A 199 -41.51 16.21 -12.39
N HIS A 200 -42.27 17.29 -12.30
CA HIS A 200 -43.72 17.26 -12.06
C HIS A 200 -44.56 17.35 -13.33
N GLN A 201 -43.93 17.51 -14.50
CA GLN A 201 -44.61 17.65 -15.77
C GLN A 201 -45.31 16.34 -16.17
N LYS A 202 -46.64 16.32 -16.08
CA LYS A 202 -47.51 15.18 -16.45
C LYS A 202 -47.84 15.11 -17.95
N THR A 203 -46.98 15.63 -18.82
CA THR A 203 -47.29 15.72 -20.25
C THR A 203 -46.98 14.38 -20.94
N GLY A 204 -48.02 13.62 -21.31
CA GLY A 204 -47.91 12.45 -22.22
C GLY A 204 -47.99 11.06 -21.58
N GLY A 205 -48.83 10.86 -20.56
CA GLY A 205 -48.89 9.58 -19.83
C GLY A 205 -47.79 9.51 -18.75
N SER A 206 -48.00 8.67 -17.74
CA SER A 206 -47.07 8.54 -16.60
C SER A 206 -45.75 7.88 -17.02
N ARG A 207 -44.85 8.64 -17.67
CA ARG A 207 -43.46 8.19 -17.84
C ARG A 207 -42.89 7.86 -16.45
N PRO A 208 -42.20 6.71 -16.28
CA PRO A 208 -41.66 6.31 -14.99
C PRO A 208 -40.80 7.41 -14.39
N LEU A 209 -40.80 7.52 -13.06
CA LEU A 209 -39.99 8.50 -12.33
C LEU A 209 -38.51 8.42 -12.74
N ALA A 210 -37.98 7.19 -12.84
CA ALA A 210 -36.59 6.93 -13.22
C ALA A 210 -36.20 7.46 -14.60
N VAL A 211 -37.11 7.40 -15.59
CA VAL A 211 -36.84 7.93 -16.94
C VAL A 211 -36.77 9.45 -16.90
N ARG A 212 -37.66 10.10 -16.16
CA ARG A 212 -37.65 11.56 -15.95
C ARG A 212 -36.39 12.01 -15.21
N GLU A 213 -35.97 11.27 -14.19
CA GLU A 213 -34.74 11.58 -13.45
C GLU A 213 -33.49 11.43 -14.32
N LYS A 214 -33.45 10.41 -15.20
CA LYS A 214 -32.38 10.24 -16.19
C LYS A 214 -32.35 11.40 -17.19
N GLU A 215 -33.50 11.75 -17.78
CA GLU A 215 -33.64 12.89 -18.69
C GLU A 215 -33.24 14.22 -18.01
N ARG A 216 -33.62 14.41 -16.74
CA ARG A 216 -33.20 15.57 -15.92
C ARG A 216 -31.70 15.60 -15.72
N MET A 217 -31.08 14.47 -15.41
CA MET A 217 -29.63 14.37 -15.22
C MET A 217 -28.86 14.67 -16.51
N GLU A 218 -29.40 14.33 -17.68
CA GLU A 218 -28.79 14.69 -18.97
C GLU A 218 -28.82 16.21 -19.22
N LEU A 219 -29.87 16.90 -18.75
CA LEU A 219 -30.03 18.35 -18.91
C LEU A 219 -29.32 19.20 -17.84
N ARG A 220 -28.74 18.58 -16.81
CA ARG A 220 -28.14 19.31 -15.65
C ARG A 220 -27.08 20.32 -16.08
N LEU A 221 -26.31 20.01 -17.13
CA LEU A 221 -25.24 20.88 -17.64
C LEU A 221 -25.76 22.25 -18.11
N LEU A 222 -26.99 22.32 -18.62
CA LEU A 222 -27.62 23.58 -19.01
C LEU A 222 -27.83 24.51 -17.80
N VAL A 223 -28.20 23.93 -16.65
CA VAL A 223 -28.38 24.66 -15.39
C VAL A 223 -27.04 25.16 -14.84
N GLY A 224 -26.00 24.32 -14.93
CA GLY A 224 -24.65 24.66 -14.46
C GLY A 224 -23.95 25.76 -15.27
N THR A 225 -24.43 26.06 -16.47
CA THR A 225 -23.78 27.04 -17.37
C THR A 225 -23.70 28.44 -16.73
N SER A 226 -24.74 28.89 -16.03
CA SER A 226 -24.71 30.19 -15.34
C SER A 226 -23.68 30.24 -14.21
N LEU A 227 -23.43 29.12 -13.52
CA LEU A 227 -22.39 29.03 -12.49
C LEU A 227 -20.98 29.10 -13.09
N VAL A 228 -20.77 28.42 -14.21
CA VAL A 228 -19.51 28.49 -14.97
C VAL A 228 -19.26 29.91 -15.48
N ARG A 229 -20.30 30.66 -15.85
CA ARG A 229 -20.14 32.08 -16.19
C ARG A 229 -19.72 32.93 -14.99
N LEU A 230 -20.33 32.70 -13.82
CA LEU A 230 -19.96 33.42 -12.60
C LEU A 230 -18.49 33.19 -12.22
N SER A 231 -17.94 31.99 -12.41
CA SER A 231 -16.52 31.73 -12.08
C SER A 231 -15.53 32.25 -13.12
N GLN A 232 -15.99 32.57 -14.34
CA GLN A 232 -15.17 33.13 -15.41
C GLN A 232 -15.03 34.66 -15.34
N MET A 233 -15.80 35.31 -14.46
CA MET A 233 -15.76 36.77 -14.30
C MET A 233 -14.59 37.19 -13.41
N ASP A 234 -13.76 38.10 -13.91
CA ASP A 234 -12.58 38.61 -13.18
C ASP A 234 -12.98 39.51 -12.00
N GLY A 235 -14.13 40.18 -12.10
CA GLY A 235 -14.70 41.02 -11.04
C GLY A 235 -15.21 40.24 -9.83
N VAL A 236 -15.33 38.91 -9.91
CA VAL A 236 -15.68 38.05 -8.77
C VAL A 236 -14.44 37.80 -7.92
N THR A 237 -14.04 38.84 -7.20
CA THR A 237 -12.99 38.78 -6.20
C THR A 237 -13.45 38.01 -4.96
N ARG A 238 -12.48 37.63 -4.11
CA ARG A 238 -12.71 36.89 -2.86
C ARG A 238 -13.79 37.54 -1.97
N SER A 239 -13.76 38.87 -1.81
CA SER A 239 -14.73 39.61 -0.99
C SER A 239 -16.14 39.59 -1.60
N VAL A 240 -16.25 39.83 -2.91
CA VAL A 240 -17.54 39.83 -3.63
C VAL A 240 -18.18 38.44 -3.57
N TYR A 241 -17.39 37.38 -3.67
CA TYR A 241 -17.90 36.02 -3.53
C TYR A 241 -18.48 35.74 -2.14
N THR A 242 -17.76 36.11 -1.08
CA THR A 242 -18.20 35.93 0.32
C THR A 242 -19.42 36.77 0.67
N GLU A 243 -19.49 38.01 0.21
CA GLU A 243 -20.56 38.94 0.61
C GLU A 243 -21.82 38.80 -0.25
N GLN A 244 -21.67 38.58 -1.56
CA GLN A 244 -22.78 38.72 -2.51
C GLN A 244 -23.14 37.41 -3.22
N VAL A 245 -22.16 36.68 -3.76
CA VAL A 245 -22.44 35.52 -4.63
C VAL A 245 -22.88 34.30 -3.80
N LEU A 246 -22.05 33.87 -2.85
CA LEU A 246 -22.27 32.63 -2.11
C LEU A 246 -23.55 32.64 -1.27
N PRO A 247 -23.87 33.69 -0.47
CA PRO A 247 -25.07 33.68 0.36
C PRO A 247 -26.34 33.54 -0.47
N ARG A 248 -26.44 34.29 -1.58
CA ARG A 248 -27.60 34.25 -2.47
C ARG A 248 -27.71 32.93 -3.21
N LEU A 249 -26.58 32.36 -3.61
CA LEU A 249 -26.57 31.06 -4.27
C LEU A 249 -27.02 29.94 -3.32
N LEU A 250 -26.54 29.93 -2.07
CA LEU A 250 -26.94 28.94 -1.08
C LEU A 250 -28.39 29.14 -0.62
N ASP A 251 -28.75 30.34 -0.18
CA ASP A 251 -30.07 30.62 0.43
C ASP A 251 -31.18 30.73 -0.63
N ASP A 252 -30.99 31.52 -1.69
CA ASP A 252 -32.04 31.80 -2.67
C ASP A 252 -32.19 30.72 -3.75
N VAL A 253 -31.11 29.97 -4.04
CA VAL A 253 -31.11 28.95 -5.09
C VAL A 253 -31.10 27.54 -4.51
N VAL A 254 -30.12 27.15 -3.71
CA VAL A 254 -29.98 25.75 -3.25
C VAL A 254 -31.02 25.39 -2.19
N LEU A 255 -31.07 26.13 -1.08
CA LEU A 255 -31.95 25.83 0.05
C LEU A 255 -33.43 26.11 -0.27
N ALA A 256 -33.70 27.09 -1.13
CA ALA A 256 -35.05 27.33 -1.63
C ALA A 256 -35.60 26.14 -2.45
N CYS A 257 -34.73 25.35 -3.09
CA CYS A 257 -35.12 24.24 -3.94
C CYS A 257 -35.33 22.98 -3.12
N LYS A 258 -36.57 22.65 -2.80
CA LYS A 258 -36.96 21.45 -2.03
C LYS A 258 -36.86 20.14 -2.83
N ASP A 259 -35.95 20.04 -3.80
CA ASP A 259 -35.74 18.86 -4.67
C ASP A 259 -34.34 18.28 -4.42
N SER A 260 -34.26 16.99 -4.08
CA SER A 260 -33.00 16.34 -3.68
C SER A 260 -31.97 16.29 -4.82
N MET A 261 -32.41 15.95 -6.03
CA MET A 261 -31.55 15.86 -7.21
C MET A 261 -30.94 17.21 -7.57
N ALA A 262 -31.74 18.27 -7.51
CA ALA A 262 -31.26 19.61 -7.81
C ALA A 262 -30.28 20.13 -6.76
N GLN A 263 -30.58 19.92 -5.48
CA GLN A 263 -29.67 20.29 -4.40
C GLN A 263 -28.32 19.60 -4.51
N GLN A 264 -28.31 18.28 -4.75
CA GLN A 264 -27.06 17.52 -4.89
C GLN A 264 -26.21 18.04 -6.06
N TYR A 265 -26.81 18.16 -7.24
CA TYR A 265 -26.09 18.64 -8.43
C TYR A 265 -25.55 20.06 -8.27
N LEU A 266 -26.35 20.99 -7.73
CA LEU A 266 -25.93 22.37 -7.56
C LEU A 266 -24.80 22.49 -6.55
N MET A 267 -24.86 21.75 -5.44
CA MET A 267 -23.77 21.69 -4.46
C MET A 267 -22.49 21.15 -5.08
N ASP A 268 -22.57 20.03 -5.81
CA ASP A 268 -21.42 19.48 -6.54
C ASP A 268 -20.87 20.48 -7.57
N CYS A 269 -21.74 21.20 -8.28
CA CYS A 269 -21.35 22.19 -9.28
C CYS A 269 -20.64 23.40 -8.64
N ILE A 270 -21.12 23.91 -7.50
CA ILE A 270 -20.42 24.96 -6.73
C ILE A 270 -19.01 24.49 -6.35
N ILE A 271 -18.91 23.26 -5.83
CA ILE A 271 -17.63 22.66 -5.41
C ILE A 271 -16.71 22.43 -6.60
N GLN A 272 -17.19 22.21 -7.82
CA GLN A 272 -16.35 21.99 -9.00
C GLN A 272 -15.94 23.28 -9.71
N VAL A 273 -16.81 24.28 -9.74
CA VAL A 273 -16.70 25.44 -10.65
C VAL A 273 -15.91 26.60 -10.05
N PHE A 274 -16.07 26.89 -8.76
CA PHE A 274 -15.35 27.99 -8.10
C PHE A 274 -13.96 27.56 -7.62
N PRO A 275 -12.95 28.43 -7.50
CA PRO A 275 -11.61 28.04 -7.04
C PRO A 275 -11.56 27.60 -5.57
N ASP A 276 -10.55 26.81 -5.20
CA ASP A 276 -10.40 26.20 -3.86
C ASP A 276 -10.23 27.23 -2.73
N GLU A 277 -9.58 28.35 -3.03
CA GLU A 277 -9.36 29.46 -2.09
C GLU A 277 -10.68 30.06 -1.59
N PHE A 278 -11.71 30.08 -2.44
CA PHE A 278 -13.03 30.59 -2.08
C PHE A 278 -13.75 29.62 -1.13
N HIS A 279 -13.49 28.31 -1.29
CA HIS A 279 -14.07 27.28 -0.45
C HIS A 279 -13.46 27.26 0.95
N LEU A 280 -12.13 27.43 1.07
CA LEU A 280 -11.45 27.48 2.38
C LEU A 280 -11.98 28.60 3.27
N GLN A 281 -12.14 29.81 2.73
CA GLN A 281 -12.62 30.96 3.51
C GLN A 281 -14.10 30.85 3.90
N ASN A 282 -14.92 30.20 3.05
CA ASN A 282 -16.36 30.12 3.24
C ASN A 282 -16.86 28.74 3.68
N LEU A 283 -15.95 27.89 4.17
CA LEU A 283 -16.25 26.50 4.51
C LEU A 283 -17.38 26.40 5.54
N GLU A 284 -17.34 27.22 6.59
CA GLU A 284 -18.37 27.23 7.63
C GLU A 284 -19.78 27.47 7.06
N ARG A 285 -19.91 28.40 6.10
CA ARG A 285 -21.18 28.70 5.44
C ARG A 285 -21.64 27.57 4.53
N LEU A 286 -20.73 26.97 3.76
CA LEU A 286 -21.01 25.81 2.91
C LEU A 286 -21.49 24.62 3.77
N LEU A 287 -20.78 24.33 4.86
CA LEU A 287 -21.12 23.22 5.76
C LEU A 287 -22.45 23.46 6.48
N HIS A 288 -22.75 24.68 6.91
CA HIS A 288 -24.05 25.03 7.48
C HIS A 288 -25.20 24.91 6.46
N ALA A 289 -24.95 25.21 5.18
CA ALA A 289 -25.92 24.95 4.13
C ALA A 289 -26.14 23.43 3.92
N VAL A 290 -25.06 22.64 3.96
CA VAL A 290 -25.13 21.17 3.91
C VAL A 290 -25.97 20.59 5.05
N GLU A 291 -25.87 21.15 6.27
CA GLU A 291 -26.72 20.75 7.41
C GLU A 291 -28.22 20.93 7.15
N LYS A 292 -28.61 21.88 6.28
CA LYS A 292 -30.01 22.24 5.98
C LYS A 292 -30.59 21.56 4.73
N LEU A 293 -29.81 20.75 4.03
CA LEU A 293 -30.26 20.06 2.82
C LEU A 293 -31.41 19.06 3.09
N HIS A 294 -32.10 18.70 2.02
CA HIS A 294 -33.16 17.70 2.04
C HIS A 294 -32.60 16.31 2.46
N PRO A 295 -33.31 15.52 3.29
CA PRO A 295 -32.77 14.27 3.86
C PRO A 295 -32.39 13.21 2.81
N ASN A 296 -33.03 13.22 1.64
CA ASN A 296 -32.73 12.29 0.55
C ASN A 296 -31.48 12.67 -0.27
N VAL A 297 -30.81 13.79 0.05
CA VAL A 297 -29.56 14.18 -0.60
C VAL A 297 -28.41 13.36 -0.02
N ASP A 298 -27.60 12.75 -0.89
CA ASP A 298 -26.39 12.08 -0.43
C ASP A 298 -25.29 13.10 -0.10
N VAL A 299 -25.31 13.56 1.15
CA VAL A 299 -24.35 14.53 1.68
C VAL A 299 -22.92 13.98 1.70
N ALA A 300 -22.74 12.67 1.85
CA ALA A 300 -21.42 12.08 1.91
C ALA A 300 -20.66 12.24 0.59
N LEU A 301 -21.35 12.14 -0.55
CA LEU A 301 -20.74 12.37 -1.86
C LEU A 301 -20.29 13.82 -2.05
N ILE A 302 -21.10 14.79 -1.62
CA ILE A 302 -20.78 16.23 -1.69
C ILE A 302 -19.53 16.53 -0.86
N LEU A 303 -19.48 16.03 0.38
CA LEU A 303 -18.33 16.22 1.26
C LEU A 303 -17.08 15.48 0.76
N THR A 304 -17.25 14.29 0.17
CA THR A 304 -16.14 13.55 -0.47
C THR A 304 -15.53 14.35 -1.61
N ALA A 305 -16.35 14.91 -2.50
CA ALA A 305 -15.88 15.74 -3.61
C ALA A 305 -15.15 17.00 -3.12
N LEU A 306 -15.63 17.63 -2.06
CA LEU A 306 -14.97 18.78 -1.43
C LEU A 306 -13.59 18.39 -0.87
N LEU A 307 -13.52 17.32 -0.08
CA LEU A 307 -12.27 16.87 0.53
C LEU A 307 -11.24 16.42 -0.50
N GLU A 308 -11.64 15.64 -1.52
CA GLU A 308 -10.75 15.23 -2.60
C GLU A 308 -10.12 16.43 -3.32
N ARG A 309 -10.90 17.49 -3.52
CA ARG A 309 -10.44 18.70 -4.18
C ARG A 309 -9.45 19.48 -3.31
N LEU A 310 -9.75 19.64 -2.02
CA LEU A 310 -8.84 20.27 -1.06
C LEU A 310 -7.55 19.45 -0.86
N THR A 311 -7.62 18.12 -0.90
CA THR A 311 -6.44 17.25 -0.89
C THR A 311 -5.56 17.50 -2.12
N LYS A 312 -6.15 17.50 -3.33
CA LYS A 312 -5.42 17.79 -4.57
C LYS A 312 -4.82 19.19 -4.58
N PHE A 313 -5.52 20.18 -4.04
CA PHE A 313 -5.00 21.55 -3.90
C PHE A 313 -3.74 21.58 -3.03
N ARG A 314 -3.73 20.88 -1.89
CA ARG A 314 -2.55 20.78 -1.01
C ARG A 314 -1.40 20.03 -1.66
N GLU A 315 -1.67 18.91 -2.34
CA GLU A 315 -0.65 18.14 -3.07
C GLU A 315 -0.03 18.97 -4.20
N ALA A 316 -0.83 19.76 -4.93
CA ALA A 316 -0.34 20.67 -5.95
C ALA A 316 0.56 21.77 -5.37
N GLN A 317 0.21 22.34 -4.22
CA GLN A 317 1.06 23.32 -3.54
C GLN A 317 2.39 22.71 -3.06
N GLY A 318 2.39 21.47 -2.56
CA GLY A 318 3.61 20.77 -2.14
C GLY A 318 4.56 20.35 -3.27
N SER A 319 4.04 20.20 -4.51
CA SER A 319 4.86 19.89 -5.69
C SER A 319 5.64 21.11 -6.20
N VAL A 320 5.01 22.30 -6.16
CA VAL A 320 5.61 23.55 -6.66
C VAL A 320 6.79 24.01 -5.78
N THR A 321 6.76 23.72 -4.48
CA THR A 321 7.85 24.08 -3.54
C THR A 321 9.11 23.24 -3.72
N ASN A 322 9.03 22.04 -4.30
CA ASN A 322 10.21 21.17 -4.49
C ASN A 322 11.08 21.54 -5.70
N ALA A 323 10.69 22.54 -6.51
CA ALA A 323 11.39 22.93 -7.74
C ALA A 323 12.10 24.31 -7.68
N GLY A 324 12.11 25.00 -6.53
CA GLY A 324 12.72 26.33 -6.38
C GLY A 324 13.59 26.46 -5.13
N GLN A 325 14.89 26.71 -5.33
CA GLN A 325 15.88 26.93 -4.27
C GLN A 325 15.60 28.17 -3.39
N GLN A 326 15.90 28.00 -2.09
CA GLN A 326 16.30 29.02 -1.09
C GLN A 326 15.25 30.02 -0.57
N VAL A 327 14.43 29.63 0.43
CA VAL A 327 13.98 30.52 1.54
C VAL A 327 13.68 29.71 2.83
N GLU A 328 14.69 29.27 3.58
CA GLU A 328 14.51 28.42 4.78
C GLU A 328 13.81 29.09 6.00
N VAL A 329 13.56 30.40 5.97
CA VAL A 329 12.94 31.14 7.11
C VAL A 329 11.44 31.40 6.89
N ASP A 330 10.99 31.55 5.64
CA ASP A 330 9.57 31.83 5.31
C ASP A 330 8.74 30.55 5.12
N GLU A 331 9.41 29.39 4.99
CA GLU A 331 8.77 28.08 4.85
C GLU A 331 8.13 27.56 6.14
N ARG A 332 8.75 27.78 7.32
CA ARG A 332 8.20 27.31 8.60
C ARG A 332 6.89 28.02 8.98
N ASP A 333 6.82 29.33 8.74
CA ASP A 333 5.62 30.14 9.01
C ASP A 333 4.48 29.87 8.01
N LYS A 334 4.80 29.46 6.77
CA LYS A 334 3.81 29.03 5.77
C LYS A 334 3.32 27.60 6.01
N LEU A 335 4.20 26.69 6.43
CA LEU A 335 3.81 25.33 6.80
C LEU A 335 2.88 25.31 8.02
N GLY A 336 3.24 26.07 9.06
CA GLY A 336 2.44 26.16 10.29
C GLY A 336 1.06 26.80 10.09
N ARG A 337 0.96 27.80 9.20
CA ARG A 337 -0.35 28.37 8.79
C ARG A 337 -1.22 27.33 8.07
N GLY A 338 -0.64 26.56 7.14
CA GLY A 338 -1.38 25.51 6.43
C GLY A 338 -1.82 24.34 7.33
N GLU A 339 -1.04 23.99 8.35
CA GLU A 339 -1.42 22.98 9.36
C GLU A 339 -2.56 23.48 10.26
N HIS A 340 -2.54 24.76 10.67
CA HIS A 340 -3.62 25.37 11.45
C HIS A 340 -4.92 25.47 10.64
N GLU A 341 -4.83 25.91 9.39
CA GLU A 341 -5.96 25.93 8.45
C GLU A 341 -6.52 24.50 8.24
N GLY A 342 -5.65 23.50 8.07
CA GLY A 342 -6.06 22.10 7.96
C GLY A 342 -6.77 21.57 9.21
N LEU A 343 -6.32 21.96 10.41
CA LEU A 343 -6.96 21.58 11.67
C LEU A 343 -8.33 22.24 11.86
N GLU A 344 -8.46 23.53 11.52
CA GLU A 344 -9.75 24.23 11.55
C GLU A 344 -10.76 23.58 10.58
N VAL A 345 -10.34 23.32 9.35
CA VAL A 345 -11.15 22.61 8.35
C VAL A 345 -11.56 21.23 8.87
N PHE A 346 -10.62 20.48 9.47
CA PHE A 346 -10.92 19.18 10.05
C PHE A 346 -11.98 19.26 11.15
N GLN A 347 -11.83 20.19 12.11
CA GLN A 347 -12.78 20.35 13.22
C GLN A 347 -14.18 20.74 12.71
N GLN A 348 -14.26 21.65 11.73
CA GLN A 348 -15.53 22.06 11.14
C GLN A 348 -16.23 20.89 10.43
N VAL A 349 -15.50 20.15 9.59
CA VAL A 349 -16.05 18.98 8.86
C VAL A 349 -16.43 17.84 9.83
N MET A 350 -15.64 17.60 10.88
CA MET A 350 -15.99 16.60 11.91
C MET A 350 -17.23 17.01 12.69
N ASN A 351 -17.38 18.28 13.07
CA ASN A 351 -18.56 18.77 13.76
C ASN A 351 -19.82 18.63 12.91
N THR A 352 -19.73 18.90 11.60
CA THR A 352 -20.89 18.68 10.70
C THR A 352 -21.16 17.21 10.48
N THR A 353 -20.12 16.38 10.32
CA THR A 353 -20.27 14.93 10.16
C THR A 353 -20.97 14.31 11.38
N THR A 354 -20.52 14.65 12.59
CA THR A 354 -21.15 14.15 13.83
C THR A 354 -22.61 14.58 13.95
N LYS A 355 -22.95 15.84 13.63
CA LYS A 355 -24.35 16.31 13.57
C LYS A 355 -25.20 15.56 12.53
N LEU A 356 -24.63 15.29 11.34
CA LEU A 356 -25.31 14.57 10.25
C LEU A 356 -25.53 13.10 10.59
N LEU A 357 -24.53 12.44 11.20
CA LEU A 357 -24.64 11.07 11.71
C LEU A 357 -25.74 10.96 12.78
N LEU A 358 -25.81 11.91 13.72
CA LEU A 358 -26.89 12.00 14.72
C LEU A 358 -28.28 12.25 14.11
N ARG A 359 -28.37 12.86 12.93
CA ARG A 359 -29.62 13.06 12.19
C ARG A 359 -30.06 11.78 11.47
N SER A 360 -29.11 11.04 10.89
CA SER A 360 -29.36 9.76 10.24
C SER A 360 -29.83 8.68 11.23
N SER A 361 -29.30 8.70 12.47
CA SER A 361 -29.70 7.81 13.57
C SER A 361 -31.17 8.02 14.00
N ARG A 362 -31.68 9.26 13.94
CA ARG A 362 -33.06 9.61 14.34
C ARG A 362 -34.15 9.18 13.34
N TYR A 363 -33.82 9.03 12.05
CA TYR A 363 -34.81 8.59 11.05
C TYR A 363 -35.19 7.11 11.20
N VAL A 364 -34.31 6.27 11.75
CA VAL A 364 -34.59 4.84 11.96
C VAL A 364 -35.51 4.62 13.18
N ALA A 365 -35.51 5.52 14.16
CA ALA A 365 -36.30 5.37 15.38
C ALA A 365 -37.69 6.04 15.33
N GLY A 366 -37.95 6.94 14.37
CA GLY A 366 -39.08 7.88 14.45
C GLY A 366 -40.21 7.75 13.41
N SER A 367 -40.05 7.02 12.31
CA SER A 367 -41.09 6.88 11.29
C SER A 367 -41.57 5.43 11.18
N GLY A 368 -42.75 5.14 11.73
CA GLY A 368 -43.47 3.87 11.58
C GLY A 368 -44.01 3.60 10.16
N GLU A 369 -43.39 4.15 9.13
CA GLU A 369 -43.66 3.80 7.73
C GLU A 369 -42.42 3.10 7.18
N ALA A 370 -42.56 1.82 6.87
CA ALA A 370 -41.52 1.03 6.25
C ALA A 370 -41.11 1.70 4.92
N PRO A 371 -39.82 2.00 4.69
CA PRO A 371 -39.38 2.45 3.38
C PRO A 371 -39.64 1.34 2.37
N SER A 372 -40.36 1.66 1.30
CA SER A 372 -40.51 0.79 0.15
C SER A 372 -39.13 0.45 -0.41
N GLN A 373 -38.75 -0.83 -0.29
CA GLN A 373 -37.68 -1.52 -1.02
C GLN A 373 -36.25 -0.95 -0.88
N GLY A 374 -35.50 -1.53 0.06
CA GLY A 374 -34.15 -2.12 -0.11
C GLY A 374 -32.96 -1.31 -0.65
N GLU A 375 -33.11 -0.42 -1.63
CA GLU A 375 -31.97 0.06 -2.43
C GLU A 375 -31.34 1.36 -1.92
N SER A 376 -32.10 2.22 -1.23
CA SER A 376 -31.59 3.54 -0.80
C SER A 376 -30.66 3.49 0.42
N GLY A 377 -30.85 2.53 1.34
CA GLY A 377 -30.03 2.42 2.55
C GLY A 377 -28.58 1.99 2.29
N ASP A 378 -28.38 1.14 1.27
CA ASP A 378 -27.09 0.53 0.93
C ASP A 378 -26.15 1.51 0.22
N VAL A 379 -26.70 2.35 -0.67
CA VAL A 379 -25.93 3.40 -1.37
C VAL A 379 -25.38 4.43 -0.39
N HIS A 380 -26.17 4.81 0.63
CA HIS A 380 -25.72 5.71 1.68
C HIS A 380 -24.66 5.09 2.61
N LEU A 381 -24.62 3.77 2.77
CA LEU A 381 -23.58 3.12 3.58
C LEU A 381 -22.23 3.18 2.85
N ALA A 382 -22.24 2.88 1.55
CA ALA A 382 -21.05 2.92 0.71
C ALA A 382 -20.44 4.32 0.65
N SER A 383 -21.27 5.34 0.40
CA SER A 383 -20.80 6.72 0.28
C SER A 383 -20.24 7.28 1.59
N VAL A 384 -20.86 6.97 2.73
CA VAL A 384 -20.36 7.39 4.05
C VAL A 384 -19.03 6.72 4.41
N LEU A 385 -18.85 5.43 4.10
CA LEU A 385 -17.58 4.75 4.35
C LEU A 385 -16.46 5.28 3.45
N GLN A 386 -16.77 5.54 2.18
CA GLN A 386 -15.83 6.18 1.26
C GLN A 386 -15.46 7.61 1.70
N PHE A 387 -16.43 8.35 2.27
CA PHE A 387 -16.15 9.63 2.91
C PHE A 387 -15.12 9.50 4.04
N PHE A 388 -15.24 8.51 4.94
CA PHE A 388 -14.24 8.31 6.00
C PHE A 388 -12.83 7.98 5.45
N VAL A 389 -12.75 7.20 4.36
CA VAL A 389 -11.46 6.92 3.68
C VAL A 389 -10.85 8.20 3.12
N THR A 390 -11.63 8.97 2.36
CA THR A 390 -11.15 10.24 1.77
C THR A 390 -10.81 11.28 2.84
N PHE A 391 -11.53 11.27 3.95
CA PHE A 391 -11.25 12.15 5.08
C PHE A 391 -9.96 11.76 5.82
N ALA A 392 -9.67 10.46 5.93
CA ALA A 392 -8.37 10.00 6.41
C ALA A 392 -7.23 10.40 5.47
N THR A 393 -7.43 10.34 4.14
CA THR A 393 -6.41 10.83 3.19
C THR A 393 -6.22 12.34 3.27
N PHE A 394 -7.30 13.11 3.46
CA PHE A 394 -7.25 14.55 3.63
C PHE A 394 -6.44 14.94 4.87
N THR A 395 -6.76 14.35 6.03
CA THR A 395 -6.05 14.61 7.29
C THR A 395 -4.56 14.27 7.18
N LEU A 396 -4.22 13.16 6.52
CA LEU A 396 -2.83 12.80 6.26
C LEU A 396 -2.11 13.75 5.30
N ALA A 397 -2.77 14.24 4.25
CA ALA A 397 -2.16 15.17 3.30
C ALA A 397 -1.92 16.57 3.89
N TRP A 398 -2.85 17.05 4.72
CA TRP A 398 -2.77 18.39 5.31
C TRP A 398 -1.90 18.42 6.58
N MET A 399 -1.94 17.38 7.41
CA MET A 399 -1.28 17.34 8.72
C MET A 399 -0.08 16.38 8.80
N GLY A 400 0.13 15.52 7.79
CA GLY A 400 1.11 14.43 7.84
C GLY A 400 2.48 14.72 7.21
N SER A 401 2.75 15.95 6.76
CA SER A 401 3.96 16.30 6.00
C SER A 401 5.22 16.53 6.87
N SER A 402 5.10 16.61 8.19
CA SER A 402 6.25 16.83 9.07
C SER A 402 6.92 15.52 9.49
N LYS A 403 8.26 15.49 9.46
CA LYS A 403 9.09 14.36 9.91
C LYS A 403 8.86 13.97 11.38
N ASN A 404 8.28 14.88 12.17
CA ASN A 404 7.67 14.59 13.46
C ASN A 404 6.20 15.02 13.35
N LYS A 405 5.30 14.06 13.13
CA LYS A 405 3.87 14.35 13.05
C LYS A 405 3.41 14.93 14.38
N THR A 406 2.63 16.00 14.32
CA THR A 406 2.10 16.66 15.51
C THR A 406 1.15 15.71 16.24
N PRO A 407 1.11 15.74 17.60
CA PRO A 407 0.16 14.96 18.38
C PRO A 407 -1.29 15.22 17.94
N ASP A 408 -1.57 16.43 17.45
CA ASP A 408 -2.88 16.85 16.97
C ASP A 408 -3.35 16.06 15.73
N ALA A 409 -2.43 15.68 14.83
CA ALA A 409 -2.76 14.83 13.68
C ALA A 409 -3.20 13.43 14.11
N THR A 410 -2.51 12.85 15.10
CA THR A 410 -2.87 11.53 15.64
C THR A 410 -4.20 11.57 16.39
N ALA A 411 -4.47 12.66 17.12
CA ALA A 411 -5.74 12.87 17.80
C ALA A 411 -6.90 13.06 16.81
N ALA A 412 -6.71 13.81 15.73
CA ALA A 412 -7.68 13.97 14.65
C ALA A 412 -8.02 12.63 13.98
N LEU A 413 -7.00 11.84 13.64
CA LEU A 413 -7.19 10.50 13.08
C LEU A 413 -7.92 9.57 14.05
N GLN A 414 -7.62 9.64 15.36
CA GLN A 414 -8.34 8.88 16.37
C GLN A 414 -9.82 9.28 16.43
N GLN A 415 -10.15 10.57 16.37
CA GLN A 415 -11.54 11.04 16.33
C GLN A 415 -12.28 10.54 15.09
N LEU A 416 -11.62 10.52 13.93
CA LEU A 416 -12.18 10.03 12.67
C LEU A 416 -12.47 8.52 12.74
N VAL A 417 -11.50 7.72 13.18
CA VAL A 417 -11.67 6.27 13.32
C VAL A 417 -12.74 5.95 14.36
N SER A 418 -12.78 6.69 15.47
CA SER A 418 -13.85 6.58 16.47
C SER A 418 -15.23 6.90 15.89
N GLY A 419 -15.35 7.96 15.08
CA GLY A 419 -16.59 8.31 14.38
C GLY A 419 -17.04 7.25 13.37
N CYS A 420 -16.10 6.62 12.66
CA CYS A 420 -16.41 5.50 11.79
C CYS A 420 -16.89 4.27 12.58
N LEU A 421 -16.28 3.98 13.73
CA LEU A 421 -16.68 2.87 14.60
C LEU A 421 -18.05 3.08 15.25
N THR A 422 -18.35 4.29 15.74
CA THR A 422 -19.68 4.59 16.29
C THR A 422 -20.76 4.40 15.22
N PHE A 423 -20.52 4.90 14.00
CA PHE A 423 -21.40 4.69 12.86
C PHE A 423 -21.63 3.20 12.54
N LEU A 424 -20.56 2.39 12.50
CA LEU A 424 -20.65 0.95 12.23
C LEU A 424 -21.23 0.14 13.39
N ARG A 425 -21.12 0.62 14.64
CA ARG A 425 -21.75 0.00 15.82
C ARG A 425 -23.25 0.25 15.85
N GLU A 426 -23.69 1.45 15.50
CA GLU A 426 -25.12 1.80 15.41
C GLU A 426 -25.83 1.03 14.30
N ARG A 427 -25.13 0.74 13.19
CA ARG A 427 -25.68 -0.02 12.05
C ARG A 427 -25.13 -1.44 12.02
N THR A 428 -25.79 -2.38 12.69
CA THR A 428 -25.36 -3.80 12.74
C THR A 428 -25.87 -4.66 11.58
N ALA A 429 -26.72 -4.11 10.71
CA ALA A 429 -27.39 -4.87 9.63
C ALA A 429 -26.41 -5.56 8.66
N TRP A 430 -25.26 -4.95 8.37
CA TRP A 430 -24.23 -5.52 7.48
C TRP A 430 -23.53 -6.76 8.06
N ARG A 431 -23.67 -7.05 9.36
CA ARG A 431 -23.13 -8.25 10.00
C ARG A 431 -23.98 -9.50 9.75
N VAL A 432 -25.19 -9.32 9.24
CA VAL A 432 -26.12 -10.42 8.95
C VAL A 432 -25.82 -10.93 7.54
N ASP A 433 -25.56 -12.23 7.40
CA ASP A 433 -25.12 -12.90 6.16
C ASP A 433 -26.10 -12.86 4.97
N LYS A 434 -27.21 -12.12 5.06
CA LYS A 434 -28.23 -12.06 4.00
C LYS A 434 -27.74 -11.34 2.75
N ASP A 435 -26.87 -10.32 2.90
CA ASP A 435 -26.38 -9.49 1.79
C ASP A 435 -24.85 -9.58 1.65
N LYS A 436 -24.37 -10.63 0.97
CA LYS A 436 -22.92 -10.87 0.78
C LYS A 436 -22.20 -9.69 0.11
N GLN A 437 -22.88 -8.95 -0.77
CA GLN A 437 -22.32 -7.81 -1.50
C GLN A 437 -22.10 -6.59 -0.59
N THR A 438 -23.04 -6.26 0.29
CA THR A 438 -22.90 -5.11 1.21
C THR A 438 -21.79 -5.39 2.24
N ARG A 439 -21.71 -6.62 2.75
CA ARG A 439 -20.62 -7.06 3.63
C ARG A 439 -19.25 -6.96 2.94
N GLN A 440 -19.13 -7.40 1.68
CA GLN A 440 -17.89 -7.27 0.91
C GLN A 440 -17.50 -5.81 0.70
N LEU A 441 -18.46 -4.94 0.39
CA LEU A 441 -18.20 -3.53 0.16
C LEU A 441 -17.74 -2.84 1.45
N VAL A 442 -18.41 -3.07 2.58
CA VAL A 442 -17.99 -2.55 3.91
C VAL A 442 -16.58 -3.01 4.26
N VAL A 443 -16.27 -4.30 4.08
CA VAL A 443 -14.94 -4.84 4.36
C VAL A 443 -13.87 -4.22 3.46
N SER A 444 -14.15 -4.01 2.15
CA SER A 444 -13.20 -3.38 1.23
C SER A 444 -12.88 -1.92 1.60
N GLN A 445 -13.88 -1.16 2.08
CA GLN A 445 -13.68 0.23 2.51
C GLN A 445 -12.94 0.29 3.86
N LEU A 446 -13.23 -0.64 4.77
CA LEU A 446 -12.48 -0.80 6.03
C LEU A 446 -11.02 -1.18 5.79
N GLU A 447 -10.77 -2.08 4.85
CA GLU A 447 -9.41 -2.44 4.41
C GLU A 447 -8.70 -1.22 3.84
N SER A 448 -9.36 -0.44 2.98
CA SER A 448 -8.80 0.79 2.42
C SER A 448 -8.45 1.81 3.52
N LEU A 449 -9.35 2.03 4.48
CA LEU A 449 -9.13 2.92 5.62
C LEU A 449 -7.96 2.45 6.52
N ALA A 450 -7.89 1.15 6.81
CA ALA A 450 -6.79 0.60 7.60
C ALA A 450 -5.46 0.73 6.85
N LEU A 451 -5.43 0.44 5.55
CA LEU A 451 -4.23 0.55 4.72
C LEU A 451 -3.76 1.99 4.55
N THR A 452 -4.65 2.98 4.42
CA THR A 452 -4.24 4.39 4.34
C THR A 452 -3.55 4.85 5.63
N LEU A 453 -4.09 4.47 6.80
CA LEU A 453 -3.49 4.77 8.09
C LEU A 453 -2.15 4.04 8.29
N LEU A 454 -2.12 2.73 8.05
CA LEU A 454 -0.93 1.89 8.23
C LEU A 454 0.20 2.22 7.25
N ARG A 455 -0.14 2.66 6.03
CA ARG A 455 0.87 3.16 5.08
C ARG A 455 1.39 4.52 5.46
N ALA A 456 0.64 5.37 6.15
CA ALA A 456 1.09 6.74 6.38
C ALA A 456 1.85 6.90 7.70
N LEU A 457 1.40 6.23 8.77
CA LEU A 457 1.87 6.45 10.14
C LEU A 457 3.08 5.56 10.51
N SER A 458 3.89 6.04 11.47
CA SER A 458 4.92 5.25 12.15
C SER A 458 4.29 4.36 13.23
N ILE A 459 5.02 3.36 13.73
CA ILE A 459 4.60 2.48 14.83
C ILE A 459 4.30 3.30 16.09
N GLU A 460 5.10 4.33 16.37
CA GLU A 460 4.89 5.21 17.53
C GLU A 460 3.58 6.00 17.41
N ASP A 461 3.33 6.60 16.24
CA ASP A 461 2.09 7.34 15.97
C ASP A 461 0.86 6.42 16.02
N LEU A 462 0.99 5.18 15.52
CA LEU A 462 -0.10 4.20 15.53
C LEU A 462 -0.49 3.77 16.94
N MET A 463 0.45 3.75 17.89
CA MET A 463 0.14 3.46 19.29
C MET A 463 -0.77 4.52 19.93
N HIS A 464 -0.74 5.76 19.43
CA HIS A 464 -1.64 6.81 19.87
C HIS A 464 -3.07 6.64 19.34
N VAL A 465 -3.32 5.70 18.42
CA VAL A 465 -4.65 5.39 17.87
C VAL A 465 -5.10 3.98 18.33
N PRO A 466 -5.49 3.80 19.60
CA PRO A 466 -5.87 2.48 20.14
C PRO A 466 -7.14 1.93 19.47
N VAL A 467 -7.97 2.82 18.94
CA VAL A 467 -9.25 2.54 18.28
C VAL A 467 -9.06 1.76 16.97
N LEU A 468 -7.87 1.83 16.35
CA LEU A 468 -7.53 1.04 15.17
C LEU A 468 -7.66 -0.46 15.43
N ARG A 469 -7.34 -0.93 16.64
CA ARG A 469 -7.48 -2.34 17.03
C ARG A 469 -8.94 -2.79 16.96
N GLU A 470 -9.85 -1.96 17.46
CA GLU A 470 -11.28 -2.26 17.44
C GLU A 470 -11.81 -2.30 16.01
N LEU A 471 -11.28 -1.47 15.10
CA LEU A 471 -11.58 -1.50 13.67
C LEU A 471 -11.10 -2.80 13.00
N LEU A 472 -9.86 -3.21 13.27
CA LEU A 472 -9.31 -4.46 12.74
C LEU A 472 -10.13 -5.67 13.19
N ALA A 473 -10.58 -5.68 14.46
CA ALA A 473 -11.42 -6.74 15.00
C ALA A 473 -12.82 -6.84 14.36
N LEU A 474 -13.27 -5.84 13.59
CA LEU A 474 -14.51 -5.91 12.81
C LEU A 474 -14.35 -6.67 11.48
N MET A 475 -13.12 -6.79 10.98
CA MET A 475 -12.84 -7.48 9.72
C MET A 475 -12.78 -8.99 9.93
N PRO A 476 -13.08 -9.78 8.88
CA PRO A 476 -12.88 -11.23 8.93
C PRO A 476 -11.40 -11.56 9.16
N TRP A 477 -11.15 -12.51 10.07
CA TRP A 477 -9.80 -12.97 10.44
C TRP A 477 -9.04 -13.53 9.22
N GLN A 478 -9.72 -14.34 8.42
CA GLN A 478 -9.23 -14.85 7.14
C GLN A 478 -9.63 -13.92 5.98
N GLY A 479 -8.66 -13.56 5.14
CA GLY A 479 -8.84 -12.61 4.03
C GLY A 479 -8.41 -11.19 4.42
N ALA A 480 -9.35 -10.27 4.60
CA ALA A 480 -9.07 -8.84 4.69
C ALA A 480 -8.08 -8.44 5.80
N TRP A 481 -8.23 -8.91 7.05
CA TRP A 481 -7.26 -8.55 8.10
C TRP A 481 -5.87 -9.15 7.81
N LYS A 482 -5.81 -10.37 7.30
CA LYS A 482 -4.55 -11.00 6.88
C LYS A 482 -3.87 -10.22 5.76
N ASP A 483 -4.62 -9.79 4.75
CA ASP A 483 -4.11 -9.02 3.61
C ASP A 483 -3.60 -7.63 4.04
N VAL A 484 -4.34 -6.96 4.92
CA VAL A 484 -3.92 -5.70 5.56
C VAL A 484 -2.63 -5.89 6.35
N ALA A 485 -2.53 -6.95 7.16
CA ALA A 485 -1.35 -7.25 7.95
C ALA A 485 -0.13 -7.52 7.06
N LEU A 486 -0.27 -8.29 5.98
CA LEU A 486 0.81 -8.57 5.02
C LEU A 486 1.26 -7.31 4.29
N ALA A 487 0.32 -6.49 3.83
CA ALA A 487 0.63 -5.21 3.21
C ALA A 487 1.38 -4.28 4.17
N TRP A 488 0.98 -4.25 5.44
CA TRP A 488 1.67 -3.45 6.45
C TRP A 488 3.09 -3.95 6.73
N VAL A 489 3.31 -5.26 6.87
CA VAL A 489 4.68 -5.80 7.04
C VAL A 489 5.58 -5.41 5.88
N ARG A 490 5.08 -5.48 4.63
CA ARG A 490 5.85 -5.03 3.46
C ARG A 490 6.21 -3.55 3.52
N VAL A 491 5.31 -2.71 4.01
CA VAL A 491 5.56 -1.28 4.22
C VAL A 491 6.62 -1.04 5.30
N LEU A 492 6.52 -1.74 6.44
CA LEU A 492 7.49 -1.65 7.54
C LEU A 492 8.89 -2.05 7.06
N LEU A 493 8.99 -3.15 6.30
CA LEU A 493 10.25 -3.62 5.74
C LEU A 493 10.82 -2.64 4.71
N ALA A 494 9.99 -2.06 3.84
CA ALA A 494 10.42 -1.07 2.86
C ALA A 494 10.94 0.24 3.52
N ARG A 495 10.41 0.59 4.69
CA ARG A 495 10.83 1.76 5.47
C ARG A 495 12.02 1.50 6.40
N HIS A 496 12.39 0.23 6.62
CA HIS A 496 13.33 -0.17 7.66
C HIS A 496 12.99 0.44 9.03
N GLU A 497 11.70 0.44 9.38
CA GLU A 497 11.23 1.04 10.62
C GLU A 497 11.66 0.20 11.84
N ARG A 498 12.27 0.85 12.84
CA ARG A 498 12.92 0.16 13.96
C ARG A 498 11.96 0.03 15.15
N VAL A 499 11.99 -1.15 15.79
CA VAL A 499 11.24 -1.41 17.03
C VAL A 499 12.18 -1.25 18.23
N HIS A 500 11.87 -0.30 19.12
CA HIS A 500 12.69 0.04 20.27
C HIS A 500 12.13 -0.54 21.58
N ASN A 501 10.81 -0.51 21.76
CA ASN A 501 10.17 -0.76 23.05
C ASN A 501 9.35 -2.06 23.09
N GLU A 502 9.20 -2.62 24.30
CA GLU A 502 8.33 -3.77 24.57
C GLU A 502 6.88 -3.52 24.11
N LYS A 503 6.36 -2.33 24.43
CA LYS A 503 4.99 -1.93 24.07
C LYS A 503 4.79 -1.82 22.55
N GLN A 504 5.80 -1.38 21.81
CA GLN A 504 5.77 -1.30 20.34
C GLN A 504 5.71 -2.71 19.74
N MET A 505 6.50 -3.64 20.28
CA MET A 505 6.47 -5.04 19.84
C MET A 505 5.12 -5.71 20.15
N ASP A 506 4.57 -5.51 21.36
CA ASP A 506 3.26 -6.06 21.71
C ASP A 506 2.15 -5.50 20.80
N PHE A 507 2.14 -4.19 20.56
CA PHE A 507 1.21 -3.57 19.62
C PHE A 507 1.34 -4.14 18.19
N LEU A 508 2.57 -4.27 17.69
CA LEU A 508 2.84 -4.84 16.38
C LEU A 508 2.32 -6.28 16.28
N LEU A 509 2.56 -7.11 17.30
CA LEU A 509 2.09 -8.51 17.33
C LEU A 509 0.56 -8.60 17.43
N GLN A 510 -0.10 -7.64 18.09
CA GLN A 510 -1.56 -7.55 18.12
C GLN A 510 -2.17 -7.20 16.75
N VAL A 511 -1.56 -6.27 16.00
CA VAL A 511 -2.02 -5.91 14.65
C VAL A 511 -1.76 -7.05 13.66
N LEU A 512 -0.62 -7.75 13.82
CA LEU A 512 -0.25 -8.93 13.02
C LEU A 512 -0.90 -10.23 13.52
N ALA A 513 -1.88 -10.16 14.42
CA ALA A 513 -2.48 -11.34 15.05
C ALA A 513 -2.94 -12.44 14.06
N PRO A 514 -3.53 -12.17 12.88
CA PRO A 514 -3.91 -13.23 11.93
C PRO A 514 -2.72 -13.96 11.27
N LEU A 515 -1.55 -13.31 11.23
CA LEU A 515 -0.32 -13.94 10.75
C LEU A 515 0.38 -14.74 11.86
N VAL A 516 0.20 -14.31 13.11
CA VAL A 516 0.83 -14.90 14.30
C VAL A 516 -0.05 -15.99 14.93
N ARG A 517 -1.37 -15.96 14.83
CA ARG A 517 -2.27 -16.92 15.49
C ARG A 517 -3.23 -17.51 14.48
N ASP A 518 -3.56 -18.79 14.68
CA ASP A 518 -4.65 -19.42 13.96
C ASP A 518 -5.99 -18.86 14.46
N ASP A 519 -7.03 -18.90 13.62
CA ASP A 519 -8.34 -18.33 13.94
C ASP A 519 -8.90 -19.01 15.20
N PRO A 520 -9.19 -18.26 16.30
CA PRO A 520 -9.74 -18.85 17.51
C PRO A 520 -11.14 -19.48 17.30
N ASN A 521 -11.85 -19.14 16.22
CA ASN A 521 -13.19 -19.63 15.92
C ASN A 521 -13.22 -20.83 14.95
N GLU A 522 -12.09 -21.21 14.34
CA GLU A 522 -11.99 -22.46 13.59
C GLU A 522 -11.70 -23.62 14.55
N LEU A 523 -12.49 -24.68 14.46
CA LEU A 523 -12.15 -25.95 15.12
C LEU A 523 -10.74 -26.37 14.68
N PRO A 524 -9.90 -26.93 15.58
CA PRO A 524 -8.57 -27.40 15.21
C PRO A 524 -8.71 -28.43 14.09
N SER A 525 -8.43 -28.02 12.86
CA SER A 525 -8.42 -28.96 11.74
C SER A 525 -7.23 -29.91 11.94
N PRO A 526 -7.41 -31.22 11.67
CA PRO A 526 -6.31 -32.16 11.76
C PRO A 526 -5.20 -31.74 10.78
N PRO A 527 -3.95 -32.15 11.06
CA PRO A 527 -2.80 -31.74 10.25
C PRO A 527 -3.03 -32.04 8.76
N PRO A 528 -2.49 -31.24 7.83
CA PRO A 528 -2.40 -31.64 6.43
C PRO A 528 -1.50 -32.88 6.34
N ALA A 529 -2.10 -34.05 6.54
CA ALA A 529 -1.47 -35.33 6.31
C ALA A 529 -1.23 -35.46 4.80
N THR A 530 0.04 -35.63 4.45
CA THR A 530 0.58 -36.26 3.23
C THR A 530 -0.46 -36.94 2.34
N THR A 531 -1.04 -36.19 1.39
CA THR A 531 -1.74 -36.76 0.23
C THR A 531 -1.61 -35.77 -0.93
N VAL A 532 -1.07 -36.30 -2.02
CA VAL A 532 -0.65 -35.64 -3.25
C VAL A 532 -1.88 -35.08 -4.00
N GLU A 533 -2.06 -33.76 -4.04
CA GLU A 533 -2.90 -33.10 -5.04
C GLU A 533 -2.33 -31.72 -5.40
N ALA A 534 -2.02 -31.54 -6.69
CA ALA A 534 -1.29 -30.40 -7.28
C ALA A 534 -1.92 -29.00 -7.08
N GLY A 535 -3.11 -28.90 -6.47
CA GLY A 535 -3.74 -27.63 -6.07
C GLY A 535 -3.27 -27.09 -4.72
N LYS A 536 -2.78 -27.95 -3.81
CA LYS A 536 -2.34 -27.56 -2.45
C LYS A 536 -0.93 -26.97 -2.40
N ASN A 537 -0.10 -27.20 -3.43
CA ASN A 537 1.26 -26.67 -3.46
C ASN A 537 1.27 -25.14 -3.55
N LYS A 538 0.37 -24.53 -4.33
CA LYS A 538 0.29 -23.05 -4.43
C LYS A 538 -0.16 -22.39 -3.13
N SER A 539 -1.14 -22.96 -2.43
CA SER A 539 -1.58 -22.40 -1.13
C SER A 539 -0.54 -22.61 -0.04
N ALA A 540 0.20 -23.73 -0.07
CA ALA A 540 1.33 -23.96 0.80
C ALA A 540 2.48 -22.98 0.51
N GLU A 541 2.86 -22.77 -0.75
CA GLU A 541 3.90 -21.81 -1.16
C GLU A 541 3.55 -20.37 -0.76
N ILE A 542 2.29 -19.95 -0.94
CA ILE A 542 1.81 -18.63 -0.49
C ILE A 542 1.93 -18.53 1.02
N PHE A 543 1.46 -19.54 1.78
CA PHE A 543 1.58 -19.56 3.23
C PHE A 543 3.03 -19.51 3.71
N GLU A 544 3.94 -20.22 3.04
CA GLU A 544 5.37 -20.18 3.36
C GLU A 544 5.97 -18.79 3.09
N ALA A 545 5.64 -18.17 1.96
CA ALA A 545 6.09 -16.81 1.64
C ALA A 545 5.58 -15.77 2.64
N GLU A 546 4.33 -15.90 3.12
CA GLU A 546 3.74 -15.06 4.15
C GLU A 546 4.50 -15.19 5.48
N GLN A 547 4.76 -16.43 5.93
CA GLN A 547 5.48 -16.68 7.17
C GLN A 547 6.95 -16.25 7.09
N GLN A 548 7.60 -16.40 5.94
CA GLN A 548 8.94 -15.85 5.69
C GLN A 548 8.95 -14.33 5.72
N THR A 549 7.87 -13.67 5.28
CA THR A 549 7.75 -12.22 5.35
C THR A 549 7.60 -11.75 6.81
N LEU A 550 6.79 -12.47 7.61
CA LEU A 550 6.67 -12.22 9.05
C LEU A 550 8.01 -12.43 9.78
N ALA A 551 8.76 -13.48 9.42
CA ALA A 551 10.07 -13.78 9.99
C ALA A 551 11.08 -12.62 9.87
N LYS A 552 10.99 -11.83 8.80
CA LYS A 552 11.84 -10.64 8.59
C LYS A 552 11.55 -9.51 9.59
N VAL A 553 10.36 -9.45 10.19
CA VAL A 553 10.01 -8.40 11.17
C VAL A 553 10.90 -8.47 12.40
N VAL A 554 11.36 -9.67 12.77
CA VAL A 554 12.29 -9.85 13.89
C VAL A 554 13.59 -9.08 13.64
N GLN A 555 14.02 -8.89 12.38
CA GLN A 555 15.20 -8.10 12.00
C GLN A 555 15.05 -6.58 12.16
N LEU A 556 13.82 -6.10 12.39
CA LEU A 556 13.56 -4.68 12.64
C LEU A 556 13.80 -4.28 14.10
N VAL A 557 14.05 -5.24 15.00
CA VAL A 557 14.34 -4.96 16.41
C VAL A 557 15.77 -4.44 16.56
N SER A 558 15.90 -3.15 16.89
CA SER A 558 17.18 -2.54 17.19
C SER A 558 17.04 -1.62 18.40
N ASN A 559 17.83 -1.89 19.44
CA ASN A 559 17.93 -1.02 20.59
C ASN A 559 19.38 -1.06 21.09
N ASP A 560 19.90 0.10 21.51
CA ASP A 560 21.24 0.24 22.09
C ASP A 560 21.30 -0.34 23.51
N ASP A 561 20.15 -0.49 24.17
CA ASP A 561 20.02 -1.19 25.44
C ASP A 561 19.71 -2.68 25.23
N LEU A 562 20.70 -3.53 25.55
CA LEU A 562 20.63 -4.98 25.43
C LEU A 562 19.54 -5.58 26.35
N ASP A 563 19.28 -4.99 27.53
CA ASP A 563 18.24 -5.47 28.45
C ASP A 563 16.84 -5.21 27.90
N VAL A 564 16.63 -4.07 27.23
CA VAL A 564 15.37 -3.78 26.54
C VAL A 564 15.20 -4.72 25.33
N LYS A 565 16.28 -4.97 24.58
CA LYS A 565 16.27 -5.91 23.45
C LYS A 565 15.87 -7.33 23.91
N PHE A 566 16.38 -7.80 25.04
CA PHE A 566 15.97 -9.09 25.62
C PHE A 566 14.49 -9.12 26.05
N ARG A 567 13.98 -8.05 26.67
CA ARG A 567 12.54 -7.94 27.02
C ARG A 567 11.65 -7.97 25.78
N VAL A 568 12.04 -7.28 24.71
CA VAL A 568 11.34 -7.32 23.41
C VAL A 568 11.31 -8.74 22.84
N PHE A 569 12.44 -9.46 22.87
CA PHE A 569 12.50 -10.86 22.44
C PHE A 569 11.62 -11.78 23.31
N SER A 570 11.52 -11.50 24.61
CA SER A 570 10.64 -12.25 25.52
C SER A 570 9.16 -12.10 25.16
N VAL A 571 8.73 -10.91 24.72
CA VAL A 571 7.37 -10.71 24.18
C VAL A 571 7.17 -11.48 22.87
N ALA A 572 8.11 -11.35 21.93
CA ALA A 572 8.05 -12.03 20.65
C ALA A 572 7.98 -13.56 20.82
N ARG A 573 8.80 -14.13 21.72
CA ARG A 573 8.77 -15.57 22.04
C ARG A 573 7.40 -15.99 22.57
N ARG A 574 6.80 -15.25 23.50
CA ARG A 574 5.47 -15.59 24.06
C ARG A 574 4.41 -15.64 22.96
N ALA A 575 4.44 -14.70 22.02
CA ALA A 575 3.50 -14.67 20.91
C ALA A 575 3.73 -15.80 19.88
N PHE A 576 4.98 -16.04 19.48
CA PHE A 576 5.31 -17.08 18.50
C PHE A 576 5.15 -18.50 19.05
N LEU A 577 5.39 -18.76 20.33
CA LEU A 577 5.14 -20.11 20.87
C LEU A 577 3.65 -20.48 20.92
N GLN A 578 2.77 -19.47 20.91
CA GLN A 578 1.32 -19.64 20.82
C GLN A 578 0.82 -19.81 19.37
N SER A 579 1.68 -19.66 18.35
CA SER A 579 1.30 -19.56 16.93
C SER A 579 0.97 -20.88 16.21
N GLY A 580 0.74 -21.97 16.94
CA GLY A 580 0.53 -23.30 16.33
C GLY A 580 1.81 -23.92 15.74
N VAL A 581 1.79 -25.25 15.54
CA VAL A 581 2.98 -26.06 15.20
C VAL A 581 3.57 -25.68 13.82
N PHE A 582 2.73 -25.43 12.82
CA PHE A 582 3.18 -25.21 11.44
C PHE A 582 3.83 -23.84 11.16
N ARG A 583 3.60 -22.83 12.02
CA ARG A 583 4.16 -21.47 11.88
C ARG A 583 5.50 -21.30 12.59
N ILE A 584 5.66 -21.98 13.73
CA ILE A 584 6.85 -21.90 14.59
C ILE A 584 8.13 -22.20 13.80
N ARG A 585 8.07 -23.08 12.79
CA ARG A 585 9.22 -23.44 11.93
C ARG A 585 9.89 -22.26 11.23
N PHE A 586 9.14 -21.20 10.94
CA PHE A 586 9.66 -20.04 10.21
C PHE A 586 9.99 -18.85 11.12
N THR A 587 9.17 -18.62 12.15
CA THR A 587 9.27 -17.41 12.98
C THR A 587 10.28 -17.54 14.11
N LEU A 588 10.47 -18.75 14.64
CA LEU A 588 11.35 -18.97 15.78
C LEU A 588 12.84 -18.97 15.40
N VAL A 589 13.17 -19.48 14.20
CA VAL A 589 14.56 -19.58 13.73
C VAL A 589 15.27 -18.21 13.67
N PRO A 590 14.69 -17.15 13.07
CA PRO A 590 15.29 -15.81 13.11
C PRO A 590 15.44 -15.27 14.53
N LEU A 591 14.46 -15.53 15.41
CA LEU A 591 14.51 -15.08 16.81
C LEU A 591 15.64 -15.77 17.59
N ILE A 592 15.88 -17.05 17.33
CA ILE A 592 17.01 -17.80 17.89
C ILE A 592 18.33 -17.15 17.45
N TYR A 593 18.55 -16.94 16.15
CA TYR A 593 19.81 -16.34 15.67
C TYR A 593 20.06 -14.94 16.23
N GLN A 594 19.02 -14.12 16.36
CA GLN A 594 19.18 -12.79 16.98
C GLN A 594 19.44 -12.86 18.48
N SER A 595 18.83 -13.82 19.17
CA SER A 595 19.10 -14.06 20.59
C SER A 595 20.53 -14.57 20.80
N LEU A 596 21.07 -15.38 19.89
CA LEU A 596 22.46 -15.80 19.89
C LEU A 596 23.43 -14.64 19.64
N THR A 597 23.05 -13.71 18.75
CA THR A 597 23.83 -12.49 18.50
C THR A 597 23.86 -11.61 19.75
N LEU A 598 22.69 -11.43 20.40
CA LEU A 598 22.58 -10.73 21.69
C LEU A 598 23.47 -11.39 22.77
N ALA A 599 23.50 -12.73 22.84
CA ALA A 599 24.35 -13.45 23.79
C ALA A 599 25.85 -13.19 23.54
N ARG A 600 26.29 -13.09 22.28
CA ARG A 600 27.66 -12.72 21.91
C ARG A 600 27.98 -11.29 22.30
N ASP A 601 27.08 -10.34 22.01
CA ASP A 601 27.25 -8.93 22.34
C ASP A 601 27.37 -8.72 23.87
N LEU A 602 26.52 -9.41 24.65
CA LEU A 602 26.58 -9.40 26.12
C LEU A 602 27.88 -10.02 26.65
N ALA A 603 28.35 -11.11 26.05
CA ALA A 603 29.60 -11.77 26.46
C ALA A 603 30.83 -10.90 26.14
N ALA A 604 30.87 -10.24 24.99
CA ALA A 604 31.95 -9.32 24.63
C ALA A 604 32.07 -8.15 25.63
N HIS A 605 30.94 -7.53 25.99
CA HIS A 605 30.93 -6.46 27.00
C HIS A 605 31.23 -6.96 28.42
N SER A 606 30.88 -8.21 28.77
CA SER A 606 31.30 -8.82 30.02
C SER A 606 32.81 -9.05 30.08
N GLN A 607 33.42 -9.45 28.96
CA GLN A 607 34.87 -9.68 28.87
C GLN A 607 35.66 -8.37 28.90
N GLU A 608 35.17 -7.31 28.25
CA GLU A 608 35.76 -5.96 28.31
C GLU A 608 35.83 -5.42 29.75
N LYS A 609 34.76 -5.57 30.54
CA LYS A 609 34.76 -5.18 31.96
C LYS A 609 35.78 -5.94 32.80
N THR A 610 35.94 -7.24 32.53
CA THR A 610 36.91 -8.08 33.24
C THR A 610 38.36 -7.66 32.92
N GLN A 611 38.60 -7.10 31.72
CA GLN A 611 39.90 -6.55 31.33
C GLN A 611 40.15 -5.14 31.87
N THR A 612 39.13 -4.26 31.96
CA THR A 612 39.29 -2.92 32.56
C THR A 612 39.52 -2.99 34.09
N GLU A 613 38.82 -3.88 34.80
CA GLU A 613 39.02 -4.08 36.25
C GLU A 613 40.42 -4.64 36.58
N CYS A 614 41.06 -5.38 35.66
CA CYS A 614 42.43 -5.85 35.83
C CYS A 614 43.50 -4.75 35.60
N GLN A 615 43.18 -3.66 34.89
CA GLN A 615 44.10 -2.54 34.66
C GLN A 615 44.04 -1.44 35.73
N GLU A 616 42.91 -1.27 36.43
CA GLU A 616 42.77 -0.24 37.47
C GLU A 616 43.51 -0.54 38.79
N THR A 617 44.07 -1.75 38.98
CA THR A 617 44.84 -2.08 40.20
C THR A 617 46.29 -1.55 40.23
N LYS A 618 46.72 -0.66 39.31
CA LYS A 618 48.11 -0.17 39.27
C LYS A 618 48.37 1.35 39.19
N THR A 619 47.37 2.24 39.18
CA THR A 619 47.65 3.69 39.24
C THR A 619 46.61 4.46 40.03
N ASP A 620 46.76 4.50 41.35
CA ASP A 620 46.09 5.48 42.21
C ASP A 620 46.89 6.80 42.19
N THR A 621 46.40 7.84 41.51
CA THR A 621 46.47 9.24 41.98
C THR A 621 45.62 10.18 41.09
N GLU A 622 44.53 10.65 41.68
CA GLU A 622 43.83 11.95 41.51
C GLU A 622 43.80 12.62 40.12
N THR A 623 42.64 12.74 39.48
CA THR A 623 41.84 14.00 39.36
C THR A 623 40.72 13.94 38.29
N THR A 624 39.50 14.30 38.73
CA THR A 624 38.42 15.05 38.04
C THR A 624 37.94 14.68 36.62
N GLY A 625 36.70 14.16 36.56
CA GLY A 625 35.62 14.80 35.78
C GLY A 625 35.38 14.36 34.33
N SER A 626 34.73 13.20 34.11
CA SER A 626 33.69 13.02 33.08
C SER A 626 33.00 11.66 33.27
N SER A 627 31.75 11.70 33.73
CA SER A 627 30.87 10.54 33.89
C SER A 627 30.47 9.97 32.52
N ARG A 628 31.20 8.96 32.05
CA ARG A 628 30.65 7.95 31.13
C ARG A 628 30.19 6.77 31.99
N SER A 629 28.89 6.71 32.29
CA SER A 629 28.32 5.58 33.03
C SER A 629 28.53 4.28 32.25
N SER A 630 29.44 3.42 32.71
CA SER A 630 29.50 2.02 32.28
C SER A 630 28.18 1.35 32.64
N LYS A 631 27.28 1.19 31.67
CA LYS A 631 25.96 0.56 31.90
C LYS A 631 26.19 -0.86 32.42
N THR A 632 25.71 -1.15 33.62
CA THR A 632 25.61 -2.50 34.17
C THR A 632 24.34 -3.14 33.64
N PHE A 633 24.47 -4.06 32.68
CA PHE A 633 23.34 -4.84 32.19
C PHE A 633 22.91 -5.87 33.24
N VAL A 634 21.61 -6.02 33.45
CA VAL A 634 21.04 -6.97 34.42
C VAL A 634 20.96 -8.38 33.84
N THR A 635 20.72 -8.49 32.53
CA THR A 635 20.59 -9.78 31.86
C THR A 635 21.94 -10.46 31.67
N THR A 636 22.02 -11.73 32.04
CA THR A 636 23.24 -12.51 31.86
C THR A 636 23.22 -13.28 30.54
N PRO A 637 24.37 -13.49 29.88
CA PRO A 637 24.44 -14.32 28.67
C PRO A 637 23.94 -15.75 28.93
N ARG A 638 24.05 -16.25 30.17
CA ARG A 638 23.49 -17.55 30.58
C ARG A 638 21.97 -17.58 30.51
N GLU A 639 21.28 -16.54 30.96
CA GLU A 639 19.82 -16.44 30.86
C GLU A 639 19.34 -16.41 29.40
N VAL A 640 20.06 -15.70 28.54
CA VAL A 640 19.77 -15.67 27.09
C VAL A 640 19.98 -17.05 26.46
N LEU A 641 21.03 -17.78 26.83
CA LEU A 641 21.27 -19.14 26.34
C LEU A 641 20.21 -20.13 26.85
N GLN A 642 19.78 -20.01 28.11
CA GLN A 642 18.66 -20.80 28.64
C GLN A 642 17.35 -20.49 27.89
N PHE A 643 17.11 -19.22 27.62
CA PHE A 643 15.98 -18.76 26.81
C PHE A 643 16.00 -19.36 25.39
N VAL A 644 17.18 -19.43 24.76
CA VAL A 644 17.37 -20.08 23.45
C VAL A 644 17.17 -21.60 23.56
N HIS A 645 17.69 -22.25 24.59
CA HIS A 645 17.50 -23.68 24.81
C HIS A 645 16.02 -24.06 24.87
N GLU A 646 15.22 -23.33 25.63
CA GLU A 646 13.77 -23.57 25.70
C GLU A 646 13.08 -23.41 24.33
N MET A 647 13.54 -22.48 23.48
CA MET A 647 13.01 -22.28 22.13
C MET A 647 13.37 -23.43 21.19
N VAL A 648 14.66 -23.83 21.14
CA VAL A 648 15.10 -24.91 20.24
C VAL A 648 14.50 -26.26 20.65
N THR A 649 14.38 -26.53 21.95
CA THR A 649 13.71 -27.74 22.47
C THR A 649 12.21 -27.74 22.17
N ALA A 650 11.54 -26.58 22.22
CA ALA A 650 10.14 -26.45 21.81
C ALA A 650 9.96 -26.68 20.29
N LEU A 651 10.94 -26.33 19.47
CA LEU A 651 10.95 -26.62 18.04
C LEU A 651 11.15 -28.13 17.78
N ALA A 652 12.14 -28.74 18.45
CA ALA A 652 12.48 -30.14 18.27
C ALA A 652 11.37 -31.10 18.74
N SER A 653 10.67 -30.79 19.83
CA SER A 653 9.58 -31.64 20.34
C SER A 653 8.29 -31.60 19.52
N LYS A 654 8.08 -30.56 18.70
CA LYS A 654 6.83 -30.35 17.96
C LYS A 654 6.90 -30.80 16.51
N GLN A 655 8.07 -31.12 15.96
CA GLN A 655 8.21 -31.36 14.52
C GLN A 655 9.30 -32.36 14.13
N ASP A 656 8.88 -33.49 13.54
CA ASP A 656 9.79 -34.55 13.07
C ASP A 656 10.40 -34.24 11.68
N ALA A 657 9.73 -33.42 10.86
CA ALA A 657 10.10 -33.19 9.45
C ALA A 657 11.30 -32.22 9.24
N LEU A 658 11.85 -31.63 10.29
CA LEU A 658 12.98 -30.68 10.24
C LEU A 658 14.16 -31.10 11.12
N SER A 659 14.26 -32.39 11.44
CA SER A 659 15.23 -32.97 12.38
C SER A 659 16.68 -32.54 12.13
N VAL A 660 17.16 -32.53 10.87
CA VAL A 660 18.53 -32.06 10.53
C VAL A 660 18.74 -30.58 10.85
N SER A 661 17.76 -29.73 10.57
CA SER A 661 17.82 -28.29 10.86
C SER A 661 17.83 -28.03 12.37
N CYS A 662 17.09 -28.82 13.15
CA CYS A 662 17.12 -28.77 14.60
C CYS A 662 18.49 -29.15 15.17
N VAL A 663 19.10 -30.24 14.66
CA VAL A 663 20.48 -30.62 15.01
C VAL A 663 21.44 -29.48 14.70
N HIS A 664 21.34 -28.89 13.50
CA HIS A 664 22.19 -27.75 13.13
C HIS A 664 21.99 -26.56 14.09
N LEU A 665 20.75 -26.22 14.46
CA LEU A 665 20.48 -25.13 15.40
C LEU A 665 21.07 -25.38 16.78
N PHE A 666 20.93 -26.59 17.33
CA PHE A 666 21.54 -26.95 18.61
C PHE A 666 23.07 -26.83 18.56
N LEU A 667 23.70 -27.27 17.47
CA LEU A 667 25.14 -27.15 17.29
C LEU A 667 25.60 -25.69 17.15
N GLN A 668 24.85 -24.85 16.43
CA GLN A 668 25.14 -23.41 16.36
C GLN A 668 25.02 -22.73 17.73
N CYS A 669 24.02 -23.12 18.53
CA CYS A 669 23.89 -22.65 19.91
C CYS A 669 25.08 -23.08 20.77
N ALA A 670 25.56 -24.31 20.59
CA ALA A 670 26.74 -24.83 21.29
C ALA A 670 28.01 -24.03 20.96
N LEU A 671 28.24 -23.71 19.68
CA LEU A 671 29.40 -22.91 19.26
C LEU A 671 29.38 -21.49 19.85
N VAL A 672 28.19 -20.89 19.95
CA VAL A 672 28.03 -19.58 20.61
C VAL A 672 28.31 -19.70 22.10
N ALA A 673 27.77 -20.72 22.76
CA ALA A 673 28.00 -20.95 24.19
C ALA A 673 29.48 -21.23 24.51
N ASP A 674 30.17 -21.97 23.65
CA ASP A 674 31.62 -22.22 23.73
C ASP A 674 32.41 -20.91 23.58
N GLY A 675 32.06 -20.05 22.61
CA GLY A 675 32.64 -18.72 22.45
C GLY A 675 32.41 -17.80 23.67
N CYS A 676 31.29 -17.95 24.37
CA CYS A 676 31.01 -17.26 25.63
C CYS A 676 31.69 -17.89 26.86
N ALA A 677 32.49 -18.95 26.69
CA ALA A 677 33.18 -19.71 27.73
C ALA A 677 32.24 -20.43 28.74
N PHE A 678 31.01 -20.77 28.33
CA PHE A 678 30.09 -21.57 29.15
C PHE A 678 30.12 -23.06 28.77
N GLU A 679 31.12 -23.79 29.27
CA GLU A 679 31.34 -25.20 28.95
C GLU A 679 30.11 -26.09 29.22
N ALA A 680 29.51 -25.99 30.41
CA ALA A 680 28.39 -26.86 30.79
C ALA A 680 27.18 -26.71 29.86
N VAL A 681 26.90 -25.48 29.41
CA VAL A 681 25.80 -25.17 28.51
C VAL A 681 26.11 -25.64 27.08
N ALA A 682 27.35 -25.47 26.63
CA ALA A 682 27.79 -25.98 25.32
C ALA A 682 27.71 -27.51 25.26
N TYR A 683 28.16 -28.20 26.32
CA TYR A 683 28.05 -29.66 26.44
C TYR A 683 26.59 -30.11 26.42
N GLU A 684 25.70 -29.44 27.16
CA GLU A 684 24.26 -29.75 27.16
C GLU A 684 23.67 -29.62 25.74
N PHE A 685 23.93 -28.51 25.03
CA PHE A 685 23.45 -28.32 23.66
C PHE A 685 23.92 -29.42 22.70
N ILE A 686 25.19 -29.84 22.79
CA ILE A 686 25.72 -30.92 21.93
C ILE A 686 25.04 -32.24 22.27
N THR A 687 24.85 -32.55 23.57
CA THR A 687 24.15 -33.77 23.97
C THR A 687 22.69 -33.79 23.52
N GLN A 688 21.99 -32.65 23.54
CA GLN A 688 20.63 -32.53 22.98
C GLN A 688 20.62 -32.76 21.47
N ALA A 689 21.62 -32.24 20.75
CA ALA A 689 21.78 -32.53 19.32
C ALA A 689 21.96 -34.04 19.05
N PHE A 690 22.68 -34.75 19.92
CA PHE A 690 22.87 -36.20 19.81
C PHE A 690 21.57 -36.98 20.07
N ILE A 691 20.77 -36.55 21.05
CA ILE A 691 19.45 -37.14 21.32
C ILE A 691 18.53 -36.98 20.10
N VAL A 692 18.47 -35.77 19.51
CA VAL A 692 17.67 -35.54 18.30
C VAL A 692 18.15 -36.39 17.12
N TYR A 693 19.46 -36.58 16.97
CA TYR A 693 20.02 -37.48 15.96
C TYR A 693 19.58 -38.94 16.17
N GLU A 694 19.61 -39.44 17.41
CA GLU A 694 19.22 -40.82 17.74
C GLU A 694 17.72 -41.06 17.58
N ASP A 695 16.89 -40.13 18.04
CA ASP A 695 15.44 -40.31 18.14
C ASP A 695 14.69 -39.96 16.85
N GLN A 696 15.12 -38.91 16.13
CA GLN A 696 14.34 -38.32 15.02
C GLN A 696 14.91 -38.60 13.61
N ILE A 697 16.21 -38.89 13.47
CA ILE A 697 16.86 -39.02 12.14
C ILE A 697 17.03 -40.49 11.74
N THR A 698 16.17 -40.95 10.83
CA THR A 698 16.20 -42.34 10.32
C THR A 698 16.77 -42.47 8.91
N LEU A 699 16.70 -41.41 8.09
CA LEU A 699 17.11 -41.47 6.69
C LEU A 699 18.64 -41.36 6.55
N ALA A 700 19.27 -42.31 5.84
CA ALA A 700 20.73 -42.38 5.70
C ALA A 700 21.38 -41.08 5.17
N ARG A 701 20.75 -40.40 4.21
CA ARG A 701 21.25 -39.13 3.65
C ARG A 701 21.25 -38.00 4.68
N GLU A 702 20.22 -37.95 5.51
CA GLU A 702 20.09 -36.97 6.58
C GLU A 702 21.03 -37.28 7.74
N GLN A 703 21.23 -38.56 8.07
CA GLN A 703 22.21 -39.01 9.05
C GLN A 703 23.62 -38.58 8.67
N TRP A 704 24.02 -38.76 7.41
CA TRP A 704 25.30 -38.27 6.89
C TRP A 704 25.46 -36.77 7.11
N ARG A 705 24.46 -35.98 6.69
CA ARG A 705 24.52 -34.51 6.78
C ARG A 705 24.56 -34.02 8.22
N ALA A 706 23.79 -34.65 9.11
CA ALA A 706 23.81 -34.33 10.54
C ALA A 706 25.17 -34.65 11.16
N LEU A 707 25.76 -35.82 10.86
CA LEU A 707 27.08 -36.21 11.34
C LEU A 707 28.19 -35.29 10.82
N GLU A 708 28.13 -34.89 9.56
CA GLU A 708 29.06 -33.92 8.97
C GLU A 708 29.06 -32.60 9.77
N LEU A 709 27.87 -32.09 10.09
CA LEU A 709 27.70 -30.88 10.90
C LEU A 709 28.17 -31.08 12.34
N MET A 710 27.92 -32.25 12.95
CA MET A 710 28.41 -32.58 14.30
C MET A 710 29.93 -32.61 14.35
N VAL A 711 30.58 -33.26 13.38
CA VAL A 711 32.06 -33.30 13.26
C VAL A 711 32.61 -31.90 13.07
N ALA A 712 32.04 -31.12 12.15
CA ALA A 712 32.48 -29.74 11.89
C ALA A 712 32.35 -28.85 13.13
N SER A 713 31.23 -28.97 13.85
CA SER A 713 30.97 -28.17 15.06
C SER A 713 31.91 -28.55 16.19
N LEU A 714 32.14 -29.84 16.43
CA LEU A 714 33.12 -30.28 17.43
C LEU A 714 34.53 -29.79 17.10
N ARG A 715 34.93 -29.81 15.82
CA ARG A 715 36.24 -29.27 15.39
C ARG A 715 36.37 -27.76 15.59
N ALA A 716 35.26 -27.03 15.65
CA ALA A 716 35.25 -25.58 15.83
C ALA A 716 35.22 -25.16 17.32
N THR A 717 34.87 -26.07 18.24
CA THR A 717 34.90 -25.78 19.69
C THR A 717 36.33 -25.61 20.20
N ARG A 718 36.56 -24.69 21.14
CA ARG A 718 37.90 -24.43 21.71
C ARG A 718 37.95 -24.55 23.23
N ASN A 719 36.84 -24.29 23.92
CA ASN A 719 36.82 -24.12 25.37
C ASN A 719 36.28 -25.34 26.14
N LEU A 720 36.02 -26.46 25.45
CA LEU A 720 35.63 -27.73 26.08
C LEU A 720 36.82 -28.39 26.81
N SER A 721 36.58 -28.91 28.01
CA SER A 721 37.58 -29.69 28.73
C SER A 721 37.90 -30.99 28.00
N THR A 722 39.16 -31.44 28.10
CA THR A 722 39.65 -32.68 27.50
C THR A 722 38.76 -33.91 27.77
N PRO A 723 38.28 -34.19 29.00
CA PRO A 723 37.44 -35.36 29.24
C PRO A 723 36.06 -35.25 28.57
N ASN A 724 35.42 -34.08 28.61
CA ASN A 724 34.11 -33.89 28.00
C ASN A 724 34.18 -33.97 26.47
N TYR A 725 35.21 -33.36 25.88
CA TYR A 725 35.46 -33.41 24.44
C TYR A 725 35.71 -34.85 23.96
N GLU A 726 36.50 -35.63 24.70
CA GLU A 726 36.80 -37.03 24.38
C GLU A 726 35.52 -37.90 24.33
N VAL A 727 34.61 -37.72 25.28
CA VAL A 727 33.32 -38.45 25.31
C VAL A 727 32.47 -38.09 24.10
N LEU A 728 32.44 -36.82 23.69
CA LEU A 728 31.67 -36.38 22.52
C LEU A 728 32.29 -36.87 21.20
N ALA A 729 33.63 -36.81 21.07
CA ALA A 729 34.35 -37.28 19.89
C ALA A 729 34.21 -38.79 19.69
N THR A 730 34.32 -39.56 20.78
CA THR A 730 34.13 -41.02 20.74
C THR A 730 32.70 -41.41 20.37
N LYS A 731 31.68 -40.77 20.95
CA LYS A 731 30.28 -40.98 20.57
C LYS A 731 30.01 -40.64 19.10
N THR A 732 30.50 -39.49 18.61
CA THR A 732 30.36 -39.10 17.19
C THR A 732 30.98 -40.13 16.26
N THR A 733 32.17 -40.65 16.62
CA THR A 733 32.85 -41.71 15.87
C THR A 733 32.07 -43.03 15.90
N GLN A 734 31.39 -43.35 17.02
CA GLN A 734 30.50 -44.51 17.09
C GLN A 734 29.29 -44.37 16.17
N TYR A 735 28.70 -43.18 16.05
CA TYR A 735 27.61 -42.94 15.10
C TYR A 735 28.07 -43.05 13.65
N ALA A 736 29.24 -42.48 13.31
CA ALA A 736 29.86 -42.63 12.00
C ALA A 736 30.07 -44.11 11.64
N ALA A 737 30.48 -44.91 12.63
CA ALA A 737 30.67 -46.34 12.46
C ALA A 737 29.38 -47.17 12.37
N ARG A 738 28.20 -46.60 12.65
CA ARG A 738 26.90 -47.28 12.54
C ARG A 738 26.15 -46.98 11.23
N LEU A 739 26.72 -46.15 10.34
CA LEU A 739 26.12 -45.85 9.04
C LEU A 739 25.94 -47.12 8.18
N LEU A 740 24.81 -47.20 7.49
CA LEU A 740 24.40 -48.39 6.72
C LEU A 740 25.23 -48.59 5.44
N LYS A 741 25.54 -47.49 4.74
CA LYS A 741 26.30 -47.54 3.49
C LYS A 741 27.79 -47.53 3.79
N LYS A 742 28.50 -48.60 3.41
CA LYS A 742 29.93 -48.78 3.68
C LYS A 742 30.84 -47.68 3.11
N ASN A 743 30.54 -47.18 1.91
CA ASN A 743 31.33 -46.09 1.29
C ASN A 743 31.25 -44.81 2.12
N GLU A 744 30.03 -44.41 2.49
CA GLU A 744 29.79 -43.27 3.37
C GLU A 744 30.41 -43.55 4.75
N GLN A 745 30.16 -44.70 5.35
CA GLN A 745 30.75 -45.11 6.63
C GLN A 745 32.28 -44.95 6.69
N ALA A 746 33.01 -45.40 5.66
CA ALA A 746 34.47 -45.27 5.60
C ALA A 746 34.92 -43.80 5.56
N LEU A 747 34.24 -42.96 4.77
CA LEU A 747 34.54 -41.53 4.65
C LEU A 747 34.22 -40.75 5.93
N MET A 748 33.09 -41.01 6.59
CA MET A 748 32.77 -40.30 7.84
C MET A 748 33.73 -40.71 8.95
N VAL A 749 34.11 -41.99 9.05
CA VAL A 749 35.12 -42.45 10.02
C VAL A 749 36.47 -41.81 9.75
N LEU A 750 36.82 -41.59 8.48
CA LEU A 750 38.02 -40.83 8.10
C LEU A 750 37.92 -39.37 8.59
N ASN A 751 36.79 -38.71 8.38
CA ASN A 751 36.56 -37.36 8.88
C ASN A 751 36.63 -37.26 10.41
N CYS A 752 36.17 -38.29 11.13
CA CYS A 752 36.30 -38.36 12.58
C CYS A 752 37.75 -38.45 13.08
N ALA A 753 38.71 -38.89 12.25
CA ALA A 753 40.13 -38.89 12.63
C ALA A 753 40.62 -37.47 12.98
N HIS A 754 40.09 -36.43 12.32
CA HIS A 754 40.42 -35.05 12.64
C HIS A 754 39.93 -34.58 14.01
N LEU A 755 38.92 -35.24 14.60
CA LEU A 755 38.44 -34.89 15.95
C LEU A 755 39.48 -35.18 17.03
N PHE A 756 40.26 -36.24 16.85
CA PHE A 756 41.31 -36.66 17.79
C PHE A 756 42.63 -35.93 17.60
N TRP A 757 42.68 -35.00 16.64
CA TRP A 757 43.82 -34.12 16.39
C TRP A 757 43.37 -32.64 16.44
N HIS A 758 43.00 -32.23 17.65
CA HIS A 758 42.45 -30.92 17.99
C HIS A 758 43.31 -30.25 19.10
N PRO A 759 43.39 -28.91 19.22
CA PRO A 759 44.15 -28.26 20.29
C PRO A 759 43.86 -28.77 21.72
N SER A 760 42.62 -29.16 21.99
CA SER A 760 42.19 -29.69 23.30
C SER A 760 42.45 -31.20 23.49
N GLN A 761 42.72 -31.94 22.41
CA GLN A 761 43.00 -33.38 22.40
C GLN A 761 43.90 -33.77 21.22
N GLN A 762 45.13 -34.18 21.52
CA GLN A 762 46.08 -34.73 20.55
C GLN A 762 46.38 -36.20 20.88
N ASP A 763 45.56 -37.12 20.36
CA ASP A 763 45.74 -38.55 20.58
C ASP A 763 46.04 -39.28 19.27
N GLY A 764 47.33 -39.42 18.95
CA GLY A 764 47.81 -40.07 17.73
C GLY A 764 47.37 -41.53 17.59
N LYS A 765 47.10 -42.23 18.72
CA LYS A 765 46.61 -43.63 18.71
C LYS A 765 45.25 -43.73 18.09
N ARG A 766 44.35 -42.87 18.52
CA ARG A 766 42.97 -42.85 18.03
C ARG A 766 42.87 -42.37 16.60
N VAL A 767 43.72 -41.42 16.19
CA VAL A 767 43.84 -41.01 14.78
C VAL A 767 44.20 -42.23 13.93
N ARG A 768 45.26 -42.97 14.30
CA ARG A 768 45.69 -44.17 13.59
C ARG A 768 44.61 -45.26 13.58
N GLU A 769 43.92 -45.49 14.69
CA GLU A 769 42.81 -46.44 14.77
C GLU A 769 41.65 -46.07 13.83
N CYS A 770 41.28 -44.79 13.73
CA CYS A 770 40.24 -44.33 12.80
C CYS A 770 40.67 -44.54 11.34
N LEU A 771 41.91 -44.18 11.00
CA LEU A 771 42.47 -44.36 9.66
C LEU A 771 42.51 -45.84 9.26
N GLN A 772 42.97 -46.72 10.17
CA GLN A 772 42.99 -48.17 9.93
C GLN A 772 41.58 -48.76 9.84
N ARG A 773 40.64 -48.25 10.64
CA ARG A 773 39.24 -48.69 10.60
C ARG A 773 38.58 -48.29 9.28
N SER A 774 38.81 -47.08 8.79
CA SER A 774 38.34 -46.62 7.48
C SER A 774 38.88 -47.52 6.36
N LEU A 775 40.18 -47.84 6.39
CA LEU A 775 40.81 -48.77 5.43
C LEU A 775 40.17 -50.16 5.45
N ARG A 776 39.95 -50.75 6.64
CA ARG A 776 39.28 -52.06 6.76
C ARG A 776 37.85 -52.06 6.23
N ILE A 777 37.12 -50.94 6.38
CA ILE A 777 35.77 -50.79 5.83
C ILE A 777 35.85 -50.67 4.30
N ALA A 778 36.83 -49.95 3.78
CA ALA A 778 37.10 -49.83 2.34
C ALA A 778 37.36 -51.21 1.70
N ASP A 779 38.22 -52.02 2.33
CA ASP A 779 38.53 -53.40 1.89
C ASP A 779 37.32 -54.34 1.93
N ALA A 780 36.35 -54.07 2.83
CA ALA A 780 35.16 -54.90 3.04
C ALA A 780 34.03 -54.65 2.02
N ILE A 781 34.18 -53.71 1.09
CA ILE A 781 33.22 -53.43 0.01
C ILE A 781 33.53 -54.39 -1.13
N LYS A 782 32.85 -55.54 -1.25
CA LYS A 782 33.21 -56.56 -2.27
C LYS A 782 32.65 -56.30 -3.68
N ASP A 783 31.70 -55.38 -3.81
CA ASP A 783 30.98 -55.15 -5.06
C ASP A 783 31.45 -53.85 -5.72
N THR A 784 32.21 -53.98 -6.83
CA THR A 784 32.71 -52.94 -7.75
C THR A 784 34.05 -52.27 -7.34
N THR A 785 35.17 -52.82 -7.84
CA THR A 785 36.54 -52.26 -7.74
C THR A 785 36.61 -50.78 -8.16
N SER A 786 35.74 -50.35 -9.08
CA SER A 786 35.69 -48.96 -9.57
C SER A 786 35.29 -47.92 -8.50
N ASN A 787 34.59 -48.32 -7.45
CA ASN A 787 34.16 -47.39 -6.38
C ASN A 787 35.12 -47.40 -5.18
N GLN A 788 36.03 -48.37 -5.10
CA GLN A 788 37.01 -48.48 -4.01
C GLN A 788 38.22 -47.56 -4.20
N VAL A 789 38.69 -47.41 -5.44
CA VAL A 789 39.90 -46.62 -5.73
C VAL A 789 39.77 -45.14 -5.33
N PRO A 790 38.66 -44.42 -5.59
CA PRO A 790 38.48 -43.07 -5.07
C PRO A 790 38.58 -42.98 -3.55
N LEU A 791 38.01 -43.97 -2.84
CA LEU A 791 38.05 -44.04 -1.38
C LEU A 791 39.47 -44.26 -0.85
N PHE A 792 40.25 -45.17 -1.46
CA PHE A 792 41.64 -45.39 -1.06
C PHE A 792 42.52 -44.16 -1.33
N LEU A 793 42.25 -43.41 -2.40
CA LEU A 793 42.94 -42.15 -2.69
C LEU A 793 42.62 -41.07 -1.63
N GLU A 794 41.36 -40.95 -1.20
CA GLU A 794 40.99 -40.02 -0.12
C GLU A 794 41.60 -40.42 1.23
N ILE A 795 41.65 -41.72 1.54
CA ILE A 795 42.36 -42.22 2.73
C ILE A 795 43.84 -41.88 2.62
N LEU A 796 44.49 -42.08 1.46
CA LEU A 796 45.89 -41.74 1.24
C LEU A 796 46.18 -40.25 1.44
N GLU A 797 45.34 -39.37 0.90
CA GLU A 797 45.44 -37.92 1.09
C GLU A 797 45.31 -37.56 2.59
N ALA A 798 44.40 -38.20 3.33
CA ALA A 798 44.27 -37.98 4.77
C ALA A 798 45.48 -38.49 5.57
N TYR A 799 46.06 -39.65 5.22
CA TYR A 799 47.31 -40.12 5.83
C TYR A 799 48.46 -39.14 5.59
N LEU A 800 48.53 -38.57 4.38
CA LEU A 800 49.49 -37.54 4.02
C LEU A 800 49.32 -36.28 4.89
N TYR A 801 48.09 -35.80 5.05
CA TYR A 801 47.78 -34.65 5.89
C TYR A 801 48.21 -34.85 7.35
N PHE A 802 47.94 -36.02 7.95
CA PHE A 802 48.37 -36.30 9.33
C PHE A 802 49.89 -36.54 9.45
N PHE A 803 50.54 -36.96 8.37
CA PHE A 803 52.00 -37.06 8.31
C PHE A 803 52.66 -35.67 8.29
N GLU A 804 52.12 -34.72 7.52
CA GLU A 804 52.58 -33.32 7.51
C GLU A 804 52.42 -32.64 8.86
N LEU A 805 51.33 -32.94 9.58
CA LEU A 805 51.10 -32.46 10.94
C LEU A 805 52.01 -33.09 12.01
N GLN A 806 53.00 -33.91 11.60
CA GLN A 806 53.98 -34.56 12.47
C GLN A 806 53.34 -35.41 13.58
N THR A 807 52.27 -36.14 13.26
CA THR A 807 51.69 -37.11 14.20
C THR A 807 52.70 -38.25 14.44
N PRO A 808 53.14 -38.52 15.68
CA PRO A 808 54.25 -39.45 15.95
C PRO A 808 53.93 -40.92 15.59
N GLU A 809 52.66 -41.26 15.43
CA GLU A 809 52.21 -42.64 15.20
C GLU A 809 51.94 -42.99 13.73
N VAL A 810 51.81 -41.98 12.86
CA VAL A 810 51.62 -42.19 11.43
C VAL A 810 53.00 -42.24 10.76
N THR A 811 53.47 -43.46 10.49
CA THR A 811 54.82 -43.68 9.93
C THR A 811 54.82 -43.72 8.40
N ARG A 812 55.95 -43.33 7.79
CA ARG A 812 56.23 -43.39 6.34
C ARG A 812 55.91 -44.76 5.73
N ASN A 813 56.11 -45.83 6.49
CA ASN A 813 55.83 -47.20 6.06
C ASN A 813 54.35 -47.44 5.69
N TYR A 814 53.41 -46.81 6.39
CA TYR A 814 51.98 -46.93 6.06
C TYR A 814 51.62 -46.19 4.76
N LEU A 815 52.23 -45.02 4.51
CA LEU A 815 52.04 -44.25 3.28
C LEU A 815 52.55 -45.03 2.05
N VAL A 816 53.76 -45.59 2.14
CA VAL A 816 54.34 -46.40 1.06
C VAL A 816 53.53 -47.69 0.83
N GLY A 817 53.07 -48.34 1.91
CA GLY A 817 52.20 -49.50 1.81
C GLY A 817 50.86 -49.20 1.14
N LEU A 818 50.24 -48.07 1.47
CA LEU A 818 48.96 -47.65 0.88
C LEU A 818 49.13 -47.20 -0.58
N LEU A 819 50.23 -46.54 -0.93
CA LEU A 819 50.57 -46.22 -2.33
C LEU A 819 50.70 -47.47 -3.21
N ALA A 820 51.34 -48.52 -2.68
CA ALA A 820 51.47 -49.80 -3.37
C ALA A 820 50.11 -50.48 -3.55
N LEU A 821 49.26 -50.44 -2.52
CA LEU A 821 47.90 -50.98 -2.55
C LEU A 821 47.03 -50.27 -3.60
N VAL A 822 47.03 -48.93 -3.61
CA VAL A 822 46.26 -48.14 -4.60
C VAL A 822 46.73 -48.44 -6.03
N LYS A 823 48.05 -48.61 -6.25
CA LYS A 823 48.61 -48.94 -7.56
C LYS A 823 48.13 -50.30 -8.05
N ASP A 824 48.16 -51.32 -7.19
CA ASP A 824 47.67 -52.67 -7.53
C ASP A 824 46.17 -52.65 -7.88
N HIS A 825 45.35 -51.92 -7.12
CA HIS A 825 43.93 -51.76 -7.44
C HIS A 825 43.68 -50.96 -8.72
N LEU A 826 44.48 -49.95 -9.04
CA LEU A 826 44.40 -49.19 -10.30
C LEU A 826 44.77 -50.06 -11.51
N ASP A 827 45.80 -50.91 -11.38
CA ASP A 827 46.24 -51.79 -12.45
C ASP A 827 45.19 -52.87 -12.77
N ASN A 828 44.48 -53.35 -11.74
CA ASN A 828 43.40 -54.33 -11.84
C ASN A 828 42.02 -53.78 -12.30
N MET A 829 41.88 -52.46 -12.52
CA MET A 829 40.62 -51.86 -12.99
C MET A 829 40.47 -51.90 -14.52
N GLU A 830 39.24 -52.10 -15.01
CA GLU A 830 38.93 -51.96 -16.44
C GLU A 830 39.23 -50.54 -16.95
N HIS A 831 39.64 -50.42 -18.22
CA HIS A 831 39.93 -49.13 -18.84
C HIS A 831 38.64 -48.31 -19.06
N GLY A 832 38.39 -47.37 -18.15
CA GLY A 832 37.27 -46.44 -18.22
C GLY A 832 37.64 -45.01 -17.77
N GLN A 833 36.65 -44.12 -17.77
CA GLN A 833 36.82 -42.72 -17.34
C GLN A 833 37.29 -42.63 -15.86
N MET A 834 36.71 -43.45 -14.97
CA MET A 834 37.07 -43.50 -13.55
C MET A 834 38.52 -43.93 -13.29
N ARG A 835 39.08 -44.84 -14.10
CA ARG A 835 40.50 -45.24 -14.00
C ARG A 835 41.43 -44.10 -14.38
N ARG A 836 41.12 -43.35 -15.45
CA ARG A 836 41.94 -42.19 -15.88
C ARG A 836 41.96 -41.10 -14.82
N GLU A 837 40.81 -40.84 -14.19
CA GLU A 837 40.70 -39.86 -13.12
C GLU A 837 41.45 -40.29 -11.86
N GLY A 838 41.32 -41.57 -11.47
CA GLY A 838 42.09 -42.17 -10.37
C GLY A 838 43.60 -42.14 -10.61
N GLU A 839 44.06 -42.50 -11.80
CA GLU A 839 45.49 -42.44 -12.18
C GLU A 839 46.02 -41.00 -12.18
N PHE A 840 45.22 -40.03 -12.61
CA PHE A 840 45.60 -38.63 -12.58
C PHE A 840 45.79 -38.13 -11.14
N ARG A 841 44.82 -38.40 -10.25
CA ARG A 841 44.92 -38.06 -8.81
C ARG A 841 46.10 -38.77 -8.15
N TYR A 842 46.27 -40.07 -8.40
CA TYR A 842 47.40 -40.85 -7.88
C TYR A 842 48.75 -40.24 -8.30
N ARG A 843 48.93 -39.91 -9.58
CA ARG A 843 50.17 -39.27 -10.06
C ARG A 843 50.40 -37.90 -9.46
N ALA A 844 49.34 -37.13 -9.20
CA ALA A 844 49.45 -35.83 -8.53
C ALA A 844 49.93 -35.99 -7.08
N ILE A 845 49.35 -36.95 -6.34
CA ILE A 845 49.75 -37.27 -4.97
C ILE A 845 51.21 -37.75 -4.92
N VAL A 846 51.61 -38.65 -5.83
CA VAL A 846 53.00 -39.13 -5.89
C VAL A 846 53.97 -37.99 -6.16
N ARG A 847 53.68 -37.11 -7.13
CA ARG A 847 54.51 -35.92 -7.38
C ARG A 847 54.62 -35.00 -6.16
N TYR A 848 53.54 -34.88 -5.40
CA TYR A 848 53.53 -34.09 -4.17
C TYR A 848 54.38 -34.74 -3.06
N MET A 849 54.33 -36.06 -2.93
CA MET A 849 55.19 -36.82 -2.01
C MET A 849 56.67 -36.77 -2.41
N ASP A 850 56.96 -36.80 -3.70
CA ASP A 850 58.31 -36.64 -4.24
C ASP A 850 58.86 -35.23 -3.92
N ALA A 851 58.02 -34.19 -3.96
CA ALA A 851 58.40 -32.83 -3.59
C ALA A 851 58.64 -32.63 -2.08
N LEU A 852 58.12 -33.52 -1.24
CA LEU A 852 58.31 -33.52 0.22
C LEU A 852 59.48 -34.41 0.68
N ASP A 853 60.29 -34.95 -0.24
CA ASP A 853 61.35 -35.95 0.02
C ASP A 853 60.84 -37.21 0.75
N ILE A 854 59.56 -37.57 0.57
CA ILE A 854 58.94 -38.74 1.21
C ILE A 854 59.15 -40.02 0.37
N SER A 855 59.59 -39.91 -0.89
CA SER A 855 59.78 -41.07 -1.77
C SER A 855 61.22 -41.59 -1.83
N ASP A 856 62.24 -40.76 -1.57
CA ASP A 856 63.63 -41.20 -1.65
C ASP A 856 64.16 -41.59 -0.26
N ASP A 857 64.18 -42.89 0.00
CA ASP A 857 65.25 -43.59 0.74
C ASP A 857 65.11 -45.10 0.55
N ALA A 858 64.89 -45.49 -0.70
CA ALA A 858 65.16 -46.84 -1.16
C ALA A 858 66.23 -46.75 -2.27
N VAL A 859 67.44 -46.31 -1.90
CA VAL A 859 68.75 -46.71 -2.44
C VAL A 859 69.80 -45.65 -2.09
N SER A 860 70.92 -46.12 -1.53
CA SER A 860 72.23 -45.47 -1.37
C SER A 860 72.48 -44.60 -0.14
N THR A 861 73.18 -45.23 0.80
CA THR A 861 74.25 -44.64 1.60
C THR A 861 75.08 -43.61 0.81
N SER A 862 75.03 -42.33 1.15
CA SER A 862 76.20 -41.48 1.38
C SER A 862 75.80 -40.03 1.70
N SER A 863 76.46 -39.49 2.72
CA SER A 863 76.59 -38.09 3.11
C SER A 863 76.16 -37.00 2.10
N SER A 864 75.33 -36.06 2.54
CA SER A 864 75.78 -34.67 2.77
C SER A 864 74.69 -33.80 3.41
N SER A 865 75.09 -33.08 4.44
CA SER A 865 74.37 -31.96 5.04
C SER A 865 74.21 -30.81 4.05
N SER A 866 72.97 -30.31 3.89
CA SER A 866 72.76 -28.90 3.53
C SER A 866 71.39 -28.41 4.02
N SER A 867 71.46 -27.65 5.10
CA SER A 867 70.54 -26.59 5.53
C SER A 867 69.69 -25.95 4.43
N ARG A 868 68.36 -25.93 4.62
CA ARG A 868 67.48 -24.81 4.24
C ARG A 868 66.35 -24.64 5.27
N LEU A 869 66.46 -23.53 6.02
CA LEU A 869 65.40 -22.60 6.47
C LEU A 869 64.04 -23.25 6.81
N GLY A 870 63.63 -23.35 8.08
CA GLY A 870 63.55 -22.20 8.97
C GLY A 870 62.52 -21.18 8.46
N VAL A 871 61.30 -21.62 8.16
CA VAL A 871 60.12 -20.75 8.06
C VAL A 871 59.14 -21.23 9.13
N PRO A 872 58.84 -20.42 10.16
CA PRO A 872 57.73 -20.72 11.04
C PRO A 872 56.46 -20.48 10.22
N LEU A 873 55.79 -21.54 9.76
CA LEU A 873 54.38 -21.43 9.46
C LEU A 873 53.66 -21.31 10.80
N SER A 874 53.62 -20.07 11.30
CA SER A 874 52.53 -19.63 12.14
C SER A 874 51.24 -19.91 11.37
N PHE A 875 50.60 -21.04 11.68
CA PHE A 875 49.17 -21.17 11.47
C PHE A 875 48.51 -20.16 12.41
N GLU A 876 48.46 -18.90 12.00
CA GLU A 876 47.23 -18.15 12.23
C GLU A 876 46.11 -18.98 11.59
N PRO A 877 45.01 -19.26 12.30
CA PRO A 877 43.85 -19.82 11.66
C PRO A 877 43.44 -18.81 10.59
N CYS A 878 43.66 -19.12 9.30
CA CYS A 878 43.01 -18.40 8.23
C CYS A 878 41.51 -18.43 8.55
N GLU A 879 41.01 -17.28 9.00
CA GLU A 879 39.63 -16.86 8.88
C GLU A 879 39.26 -16.90 7.40
N HIS A 880 39.07 -18.10 6.84
CA HIS A 880 38.06 -18.25 5.82
C HIS A 880 36.72 -18.13 6.54
N GLN A 881 36.33 -16.86 6.71
CA GLN A 881 34.94 -16.46 6.66
C GLN A 881 34.35 -17.13 5.41
N TRP A 882 33.74 -18.28 5.61
CA TRP A 882 32.61 -18.65 4.78
C TRP A 882 31.62 -17.49 4.96
N PRO A 883 31.24 -16.77 3.90
CA PRO A 883 30.20 -15.78 4.02
C PRO A 883 28.91 -16.52 4.37
N TYR A 884 28.61 -16.58 5.66
CA TYR A 884 27.25 -16.72 6.13
C TYR A 884 26.59 -15.35 5.88
N GLN A 885 26.06 -15.19 4.67
CA GLN A 885 24.94 -14.31 4.36
C GLN A 885 23.76 -15.18 3.94
#